data_AF-A0A820NGV4-F1
#
_entry.id   AF-A0A820NGV4-F1
#
_cell.length_a   1.000
_cell.length_b   1.000
_cell.length_c   1.000
_cell.angle_alpha   90.00
_cell.angle_beta   90.00
_cell.angle_gamma   90.00
#
_symmetry.space_group_name_H-M   'P 1'
#
loop_
_entity.id
_entity.type
_entity.pdbx_description
1 polymer ?
#
loop_
_entity_poly.entity_id
_entity_poly.type
_entity_poly.pdbx_seq_one_letter_code
_entity_poly.pdbx_strand_id
1 'polypeptide(L)'
;LNNPSYRQLLDHANFSLSHTIFNELVTQSFVRVRYTVRCKGKESLINQRRDSIFDLLTLGSIDNEYLNEIIKTRLIELIKAADLDYARLNSEDWRQDLLDNPTIVGSCRSIDSALQMTLLLFYCNYFLAFLVEAEKYSLFDSCKFLISKRNDGIYRSLTHIWFDCLRSLFQSIPRKITVMGTVEIPLIFDLCLPCAQLEHQIIRQIYENLDANSPEDKLLDFAMEQLRDTSVYGKNIENILDDSNLFEHYFHDQLAVLLDELGINHLSVSFTQELLTKNPSLTVEQKLEHLLIYQDELIRLLNVFEIGLEIIGEDNWKLENQFRILNETDIDTFHNSTNLYVLTQLGQQFYQVPPQQSFHHDRFYEYNRDPLIETTLMNLIELLVSSSVIDRADNIVQVSTVFSLIEQTILALNYYEVHNLEKLRSFESLVRCVMDLLPKHEALLVFKNICRNSHNNTNFNGSFPKCNDISKFMRILTKRIKSHREDEIDSFTCRSLLKLEVEFLKNWLIEHDKEYCTVLDYICASDRNLWFYSAKVFKYIDQKLDLMSIIEIRIEEISSIEELKKLDEYFCQTNKQTEKIQRIMINRINTHIFNCIGKETGTNSGKNIDDRNERISETYLTENYDCFESNIQAYPFGRGFSMIALIAWLKVYLQVYTFSLNRDNCSTVMSNIDKLLTNNESAFYSTLKIFIMKSLCQIYCVDLEELYDIFVYRTCTWIRTVFSHYKYQQQRKSSQNIILPTPLFEGKEEYINILDASEDDTAMGNWAGFIDKCSTNQQSSYCFIMLFVHQYAKFQKNATPNNKFRNIIQNLSAKLSECFEPIGYKLLSFLCNNFRENCYFRLNEKMTQDQLRQRLLALNISAVLLSSKASQNVTLFSSILFDERRKMPSNYEDHLKTVFLPGLISNDQNT
;
A
#
# COMPACT_ATOMS: atom_id res chain seq x y z
N LEU A 1 -54.70 -37.52 53.78
CA LEU A 1 -53.60 -36.72 54.36
C LEU A 1 -53.05 -35.90 53.21
N ASN A 2 -53.63 -34.71 53.02
CA ASN A 2 -53.25 -33.81 51.94
C ASN A 2 -51.84 -33.28 52.24
N ASN A 3 -50.91 -33.36 51.28
CA ASN A 3 -49.68 -32.59 51.37
C ASN A 3 -50.09 -31.11 51.51
N PRO A 4 -49.69 -30.41 52.57
CA PRO A 4 -50.06 -29.02 52.73
C PRO A 4 -49.27 -28.19 51.71
N SER A 5 -50.01 -27.44 50.92
CA SER A 5 -49.47 -26.56 49.88
C SER A 5 -49.51 -25.11 50.36
N TYR A 6 -48.64 -24.27 49.79
CA TYR A 6 -48.65 -22.82 50.01
C TYR A 6 -50.05 -22.22 49.81
N ARG A 7 -50.85 -22.74 48.86
CA ARG A 7 -52.27 -22.40 48.65
C ARG A 7 -53.13 -22.41 49.92
N GLN A 8 -53.05 -23.46 50.75
CA GLN A 8 -53.85 -23.52 51.99
C GLN A 8 -53.47 -22.42 52.96
N LEU A 9 -52.21 -22.01 52.95
CA LEU A 9 -51.69 -20.96 53.81
C LEU A 9 -52.06 -19.57 53.27
N LEU A 10 -52.03 -19.39 51.95
CA LEU A 10 -52.42 -18.16 51.25
C LEU A 10 -53.93 -17.88 51.28
N ASP A 11 -54.77 -18.93 51.20
CA ASP A 11 -56.23 -18.80 51.26
C ASP A 11 -56.73 -18.49 52.69
N HIS A 12 -55.96 -18.87 53.72
CA HIS A 12 -56.28 -18.62 55.13
C HIS A 12 -55.61 -17.36 55.70
N ALA A 13 -54.46 -16.94 55.16
CA ALA A 13 -53.82 -15.69 55.51
C ALA A 13 -54.42 -14.57 54.65
N ASN A 14 -55.10 -13.60 55.27
CA ASN A 14 -55.32 -12.28 54.66
C ASN A 14 -53.97 -11.55 54.57
N PHE A 15 -53.01 -12.10 53.84
CA PHE A 15 -51.71 -11.49 53.62
C PHE A 15 -51.90 -10.38 52.58
N SER A 16 -52.28 -9.20 53.06
CA SER A 16 -52.15 -7.98 52.26
C SER A 16 -50.67 -7.59 52.27
N LEU A 17 -50.11 -7.35 51.08
CA LEU A 17 -48.80 -6.71 50.94
C LEU A 17 -48.95 -5.25 51.42
N SER A 18 -48.89 -5.04 52.74
CA SER A 18 -48.75 -3.69 53.30
C SER A 18 -47.48 -3.06 52.72
N HIS A 19 -47.43 -1.73 52.61
CA HIS A 19 -46.25 -1.04 52.10
C HIS A 19 -44.95 -1.45 52.82
N THR A 20 -45.02 -1.72 54.12
CA THR A 20 -43.87 -2.20 54.91
C THR A 20 -43.37 -3.57 54.46
N ILE A 21 -44.27 -4.54 54.25
CA ILE A 21 -43.92 -5.89 53.81
C ILE A 21 -43.42 -5.88 52.36
N PHE A 22 -44.03 -5.06 51.51
CA PHE A 22 -43.58 -4.89 50.13
C PHE A 22 -42.17 -4.29 50.07
N ASN A 23 -41.88 -3.26 50.86
CA ASN A 23 -40.54 -2.68 50.92
C ASN A 23 -39.51 -3.70 51.41
N GLU A 24 -39.83 -4.51 52.41
CA GLU A 24 -38.95 -5.57 52.90
C GLU A 24 -38.69 -6.65 51.84
N LEU A 25 -39.73 -7.03 51.09
CA LEU A 25 -39.64 -7.95 49.95
C LEU A 25 -38.74 -7.38 48.83
N VAL A 26 -38.87 -6.10 48.51
CA VAL A 26 -38.01 -5.40 47.55
C VAL A 26 -36.55 -5.43 48.02
N THR A 27 -36.29 -5.08 49.29
CA THR A 27 -34.93 -5.09 49.85
C THR A 27 -34.30 -6.47 49.80
N GLN A 28 -35.01 -7.52 50.24
CA GLN A 28 -34.49 -8.89 50.26
C GLN A 28 -34.22 -9.44 48.85
N SER A 29 -35.05 -9.10 47.87
CA SER A 29 -34.84 -9.53 46.49
C SER A 29 -33.66 -8.79 45.84
N PHE A 30 -33.47 -7.49 46.09
CA PHE A 30 -32.30 -6.76 45.58
C PHE A 30 -30.97 -7.26 46.16
N VAL A 31 -30.94 -7.80 47.38
CA VAL A 31 -29.72 -8.42 47.94
C VAL A 31 -29.28 -9.65 47.13
N ARG A 32 -30.22 -10.32 46.46
CA ARG A 32 -29.95 -11.51 45.62
C ARG A 32 -29.60 -11.16 44.18
N VAL A 33 -29.74 -9.92 43.76
CA VAL A 33 -29.39 -9.45 42.40
C VAL A 33 -27.99 -8.85 42.40
N ARG A 34 -27.14 -9.33 41.49
CA ARG A 34 -25.82 -8.78 41.20
C ARG A 34 -25.83 -8.19 39.80
N TYR A 35 -25.72 -6.88 39.71
CA TYR A 35 -25.58 -6.23 38.41
C TYR A 35 -24.13 -6.27 37.95
N THR A 36 -23.93 -6.58 36.68
CA THR A 36 -22.63 -6.61 36.02
C THR A 36 -22.67 -5.69 34.80
N VAL A 37 -21.57 -5.00 34.52
CA VAL A 37 -21.41 -4.15 33.33
C VAL A 37 -20.14 -4.57 32.61
N ARG A 38 -20.14 -4.50 31.28
CA ARG A 38 -18.94 -4.83 30.49
C ARG A 38 -17.83 -3.81 30.68
N CYS A 39 -18.19 -2.54 30.87
CA CYS A 39 -17.25 -1.44 31.05
C CYS A 39 -17.05 -1.09 32.53
N LYS A 40 -15.80 -1.21 33.02
CA LYS A 40 -15.44 -0.88 34.41
C LYS A 40 -15.76 0.56 34.81
N GLY A 41 -15.70 1.50 33.86
CA GLY A 41 -16.02 2.92 34.12
C GLY A 41 -17.48 3.16 34.51
N LYS A 42 -18.39 2.26 34.13
CA LYS A 42 -19.82 2.35 34.44
C LYS A 42 -20.21 1.63 35.74
N GLU A 43 -19.27 0.97 36.43
CA GLU A 43 -19.56 0.26 37.69
C GLU A 43 -20.08 1.22 38.78
N SER A 44 -19.62 2.47 38.79
CA SER A 44 -20.11 3.48 39.74
C SER A 44 -21.59 3.85 39.54
N LEU A 45 -22.12 3.67 38.32
CA LEU A 45 -23.53 3.95 37.99
C LEU A 45 -24.48 2.86 38.48
N ILE A 46 -23.96 1.64 38.74
CA ILE A 46 -24.79 0.52 39.21
C ILE A 46 -25.50 0.87 40.52
N ASN A 47 -24.75 1.40 41.49
CA ASN A 47 -25.32 1.74 42.80
C ASN A 47 -26.35 2.87 42.68
N GLN A 48 -26.05 3.90 41.90
CA GLN A 48 -26.99 5.01 41.66
C GLN A 48 -28.28 4.53 40.99
N ARG A 49 -28.18 3.64 40.00
CA ARG A 49 -29.35 3.05 39.34
C ARG A 49 -30.15 2.21 40.33
N ARG A 50 -29.48 1.34 41.10
CA ARG A 50 -30.13 0.48 42.09
C ARG A 50 -30.93 1.30 43.11
N ASP A 51 -30.33 2.37 43.64
CA ASP A 51 -31.01 3.28 44.56
C ASP A 51 -32.22 3.93 43.88
N SER A 52 -32.09 4.37 42.62
CA SER A 52 -33.21 4.97 41.89
C SER A 52 -34.37 4.00 41.62
N ILE A 53 -34.11 2.72 41.37
CA ILE A 53 -35.17 1.69 41.20
C ILE A 53 -35.79 1.37 42.56
N PHE A 54 -34.98 1.30 43.61
CA PHE A 54 -35.48 1.12 44.97
C PHE A 54 -36.45 2.25 45.34
N ASP A 55 -36.08 3.50 45.07
CA ASP A 55 -36.93 4.67 45.29
C ASP A 55 -38.19 4.63 44.43
N LEU A 56 -38.10 4.23 43.16
CA LEU A 56 -39.24 4.08 42.25
C LEU A 56 -40.26 3.05 42.75
N LEU A 57 -39.79 1.97 43.41
CA LEU A 57 -40.63 0.92 43.96
C LEU A 57 -41.14 1.22 45.39
N THR A 58 -40.43 2.03 46.18
CA THR A 58 -40.68 2.16 47.63
C THR A 58 -41.08 3.56 48.10
N LEU A 59 -40.65 4.64 47.43
CA LEU A 59 -40.93 6.03 47.79
C LEU A 59 -42.07 6.61 46.93
N GLY A 60 -43.19 6.89 47.60
CA GLY A 60 -44.38 7.51 47.04
C GLY A 60 -44.20 8.99 46.79
N SER A 61 -43.77 9.36 45.58
CA SER A 61 -44.42 10.49 44.93
C SER A 61 -45.86 10.03 44.57
N ILE A 62 -46.83 10.96 44.49
CA ILE A 62 -48.25 10.66 44.19
C ILE A 62 -48.40 9.80 42.91
N ASP A 63 -47.41 9.84 42.02
CA ASP A 63 -47.39 9.11 40.75
C ASP A 63 -46.67 7.76 40.81
N ASN A 64 -45.67 7.59 41.71
CA ASN A 64 -45.02 6.31 41.97
C ASN A 64 -45.95 5.32 42.69
N GLU A 65 -46.94 5.82 43.45
CA GLU A 65 -47.97 4.99 44.08
C GLU A 65 -48.76 4.17 43.05
N TYR A 66 -49.05 4.73 41.88
CA TYR A 66 -49.83 4.04 40.85
C TYR A 66 -49.10 2.82 40.27
N LEU A 67 -47.81 2.96 39.95
CA LEU A 67 -46.99 1.87 39.44
C LEU A 67 -46.77 0.78 40.50
N ASN A 68 -46.51 1.19 41.74
CA ASN A 68 -46.34 0.28 42.87
C ASN A 68 -47.60 -0.57 43.08
N GLU A 69 -48.78 0.04 43.07
CA GLU A 69 -50.05 -0.68 43.20
C GLU A 69 -50.33 -1.60 42.02
N ILE A 70 -49.97 -1.23 40.78
CA ILE A 70 -50.09 -2.11 39.62
C ILE A 70 -49.18 -3.34 39.79
N ILE A 71 -47.91 -3.15 40.15
CA ILE A 71 -46.95 -4.25 40.33
C ILE A 71 -47.41 -5.17 41.46
N LYS A 72 -47.81 -4.61 42.62
CA LYS A 72 -48.37 -5.39 43.74
C LYS A 72 -49.58 -6.21 43.32
N THR A 73 -50.54 -5.59 42.64
CA THR A 73 -51.78 -6.26 42.21
C THR A 73 -51.47 -7.41 41.26
N ARG A 74 -50.61 -7.18 40.26
CA ARG A 74 -50.22 -8.20 39.29
C ARG A 74 -49.35 -9.31 39.88
N LEU A 75 -48.47 -9.00 40.83
CA LEU A 75 -47.70 -10.01 41.56
C LEU A 75 -48.64 -10.95 42.34
N ILE A 76 -49.65 -10.40 43.00
CA ILE A 76 -50.66 -11.19 43.72
C ILE A 76 -51.45 -12.08 42.76
N GLU A 77 -51.88 -11.53 41.62
CA GLU A 77 -52.56 -12.31 40.57
C GLU A 77 -51.69 -13.46 40.05
N LEU A 78 -50.41 -13.19 39.79
CA LEU A 78 -49.47 -14.19 39.29
C LEU A 78 -49.25 -15.33 40.29
N ILE A 79 -49.09 -15.00 41.57
CA ILE A 79 -48.92 -15.99 42.64
C ILE A 79 -50.18 -16.84 42.82
N LYS A 80 -51.37 -16.23 42.72
CA LYS A 80 -52.65 -16.95 42.74
C LYS A 80 -52.83 -17.84 41.51
N ALA A 81 -52.40 -17.40 40.33
CA ALA A 81 -52.52 -18.13 39.07
C ALA A 81 -51.52 -19.29 38.93
N ALA A 82 -50.30 -19.12 39.47
CA ALA A 82 -49.28 -20.17 39.56
C ALA A 82 -49.77 -21.44 40.27
N ASP A 83 -50.69 -21.27 41.24
CA ASP A 83 -51.24 -22.34 42.08
C ASP A 83 -52.51 -23.03 41.51
N LEU A 84 -53.03 -22.61 40.35
CA LEU A 84 -54.35 -23.05 39.86
C LEU A 84 -54.35 -24.18 38.83
N ASP A 85 -53.26 -24.44 38.09
CA ASP A 85 -53.34 -25.22 36.83
C ASP A 85 -52.58 -26.56 36.74
N TYR A 86 -52.10 -27.14 37.86
CA TYR A 86 -51.59 -28.52 37.83
C TYR A 86 -52.19 -29.41 38.92
N ALA A 87 -53.27 -30.08 38.54
CA ALA A 87 -53.64 -31.34 39.16
C ALA A 87 -52.46 -32.32 39.00
N ARG A 88 -51.90 -32.74 40.15
CA ARG A 88 -50.96 -33.87 40.31
C ARG A 88 -49.53 -33.62 39.79
N LEU A 89 -48.67 -32.97 40.58
CA LEU A 89 -47.25 -33.33 40.82
C LEU A 89 -46.57 -32.22 41.66
N ASN A 90 -46.28 -32.53 42.93
CA ASN A 90 -45.39 -31.82 43.86
C ASN A 90 -45.56 -30.28 43.94
N SER A 91 -46.53 -29.82 44.74
CA SER A 91 -46.39 -28.55 45.47
C SER A 91 -45.31 -28.75 46.55
N GLU A 92 -44.32 -27.88 46.61
CA GLU A 92 -43.33 -27.86 47.71
C GLU A 92 -44.08 -27.72 49.04
N ASP A 93 -43.79 -28.63 49.99
CA ASP A 93 -44.40 -28.61 51.32
C ASP A 93 -43.78 -27.45 52.09
N TRP A 94 -44.55 -26.39 52.35
CA TRP A 94 -44.07 -25.20 53.06
C TRP A 94 -43.47 -25.54 54.45
N ARG A 95 -43.82 -26.69 55.04
CA ARG A 95 -43.24 -27.16 56.30
C ARG A 95 -41.80 -27.62 56.13
N GLN A 96 -41.44 -28.16 54.96
CA GLN A 96 -40.05 -28.48 54.64
C GLN A 96 -39.24 -27.19 54.56
N ASP A 97 -39.71 -26.17 53.84
CA ASP A 97 -39.00 -24.88 53.79
C ASP A 97 -38.87 -24.23 55.18
N LEU A 98 -39.91 -24.31 56.01
CA LEU A 98 -39.88 -23.78 57.38
C LEU A 98 -38.87 -24.50 58.29
N LEU A 99 -38.61 -25.79 58.07
CA LEU A 99 -37.73 -26.62 58.89
C LEU A 99 -36.30 -26.75 58.33
N ASP A 100 -36.15 -26.72 57.01
CA ASP A 100 -34.89 -27.00 56.31
C ASP A 100 -34.15 -25.71 55.91
N ASN A 101 -34.82 -24.55 55.87
CA ASN A 101 -34.15 -23.30 55.52
C ASN A 101 -33.34 -22.74 56.70
N PRO A 102 -32.00 -22.70 56.61
CA PRO A 102 -31.13 -22.30 57.71
C PRO A 102 -31.35 -20.84 58.15
N THR A 103 -31.85 -20.00 57.24
CA THR A 103 -32.19 -18.59 57.52
C THR A 103 -33.38 -18.50 58.48
N ILE A 104 -34.39 -19.33 58.27
CA ILE A 104 -35.61 -19.35 59.09
C ILE A 104 -35.29 -19.92 60.47
N VAL A 105 -34.61 -21.06 60.51
CA VAL A 105 -34.21 -21.72 61.76
C VAL A 105 -33.24 -20.88 62.59
N GLY A 106 -32.36 -20.10 61.94
CA GLY A 106 -31.34 -19.28 62.62
C GLY A 106 -31.80 -17.89 63.07
N SER A 107 -32.85 -17.31 62.47
CA SER A 107 -33.24 -15.90 62.71
C SER A 107 -34.59 -15.72 63.40
N CYS A 108 -35.49 -16.69 63.33
CA CYS A 108 -36.86 -16.57 63.85
C CYS A 108 -36.95 -16.97 65.33
N ARG A 109 -37.64 -16.15 66.15
CA ARG A 109 -37.78 -16.37 67.61
C ARG A 109 -39.10 -17.03 68.02
N SER A 110 -40.05 -17.16 67.09
CA SER A 110 -41.36 -17.79 67.28
C SER A 110 -41.82 -18.54 66.02
N ILE A 111 -42.75 -19.49 66.17
CA ILE A 111 -43.36 -20.20 65.03
C ILE A 111 -44.07 -19.20 64.12
N ASP A 112 -44.76 -18.20 64.66
CA ASP A 112 -45.41 -17.15 63.86
C ASP A 112 -44.39 -16.36 63.02
N SER A 113 -43.24 -16.01 63.60
CA SER A 113 -42.17 -15.34 62.85
C SER A 113 -41.54 -16.24 61.79
N ALA A 114 -41.41 -17.54 62.06
CA ALA A 114 -40.91 -18.51 61.10
C ALA A 114 -41.91 -18.71 59.94
N LEU A 115 -43.20 -18.75 60.23
CA LEU A 115 -44.27 -18.88 59.24
C LEU A 115 -44.36 -17.65 58.34
N GLN A 116 -44.27 -16.45 58.92
CA GLN A 116 -44.21 -15.19 58.17
C GLN A 116 -42.96 -15.10 57.30
N MET A 117 -41.80 -15.51 57.81
CA MET A 117 -40.55 -15.52 57.04
C MET A 117 -40.58 -16.56 55.90
N THR A 118 -41.22 -17.72 56.13
CA THR A 118 -41.41 -18.75 55.09
C THR A 118 -42.27 -18.21 53.95
N LEU A 119 -43.39 -17.55 54.27
CA LEU A 119 -44.22 -16.87 53.28
C LEU A 119 -43.44 -15.77 52.56
N LEU A 120 -42.72 -14.92 53.30
CA LEU A 120 -41.95 -13.82 52.72
C LEU A 120 -40.91 -14.33 51.71
N LEU A 121 -40.16 -15.40 52.06
CA LEU A 121 -39.18 -16.01 51.16
C LEU A 121 -39.82 -16.63 49.91
N PHE A 122 -41.01 -17.22 50.03
CA PHE A 122 -41.81 -17.68 48.90
C PHE A 122 -42.20 -16.52 47.98
N TYR A 123 -42.75 -15.44 48.53
CA TYR A 123 -43.05 -14.20 47.78
C TYR A 123 -41.80 -13.59 47.15
N CYS A 124 -40.66 -13.60 47.84
CA CYS A 124 -39.38 -13.11 47.34
C CYS A 124 -38.91 -13.89 46.10
N ASN A 125 -39.16 -15.19 46.00
CA ASN A 125 -38.79 -15.96 44.80
C ASN A 125 -39.60 -15.54 43.57
N TYR A 126 -40.90 -15.30 43.74
CA TYR A 126 -41.77 -14.78 42.66
C TYR A 126 -41.42 -13.34 42.29
N PHE A 127 -41.16 -12.48 43.29
CA PHE A 127 -40.74 -11.11 43.02
C PHE A 127 -39.34 -11.06 42.38
N LEU A 128 -38.42 -11.93 42.79
CA LEU A 128 -37.11 -12.03 42.16
C LEU A 128 -37.22 -12.47 40.70
N ALA A 129 -38.08 -13.45 40.37
CA ALA A 129 -38.34 -13.82 38.98
C ALA A 129 -38.94 -12.66 38.18
N PHE A 130 -39.87 -11.90 38.78
CA PHE A 130 -40.38 -10.68 38.17
C PHE A 130 -39.27 -9.65 37.95
N LEU A 131 -38.41 -9.39 38.93
CA LEU A 131 -37.28 -8.46 38.79
C LEU A 131 -36.35 -8.89 37.65
N VAL A 132 -36.00 -10.17 37.56
CA VAL A 132 -35.12 -10.69 36.51
C VAL A 132 -35.73 -10.50 35.12
N GLU A 133 -37.01 -10.85 34.95
CA GLU A 133 -37.69 -10.61 33.66
C GLU A 133 -37.89 -9.12 33.40
N ALA A 134 -38.18 -8.29 34.41
CA ALA A 134 -38.40 -6.86 34.24
C ALA A 134 -37.12 -6.14 33.80
N GLU A 135 -35.96 -6.59 34.30
CA GLU A 135 -34.65 -6.15 33.85
C GLU A 135 -34.34 -6.61 32.43
N LYS A 136 -34.64 -7.87 32.08
CA LYS A 136 -34.50 -8.40 30.71
C LYS A 136 -35.37 -7.64 29.70
N TYR A 137 -36.54 -7.17 30.12
CA TYR A 137 -37.44 -6.35 29.32
C TYR A 137 -37.16 -4.83 29.47
N SER A 138 -36.08 -4.43 30.15
CA SER A 138 -35.69 -3.03 30.36
C SER A 138 -36.82 -2.12 30.87
N LEU A 139 -37.74 -2.67 31.67
CA LEU A 139 -38.96 -1.97 32.08
C LEU A 139 -38.67 -0.84 33.08
N PHE A 140 -37.64 -0.99 33.91
CA PHE A 140 -37.30 0.02 34.92
C PHE A 140 -36.71 1.28 34.29
N ASP A 141 -35.78 1.14 33.34
CA ASP A 141 -35.16 2.28 32.66
C ASP A 141 -36.18 3.01 31.78
N SER A 142 -36.98 2.27 31.02
CA SER A 142 -38.07 2.86 30.22
C SER A 142 -39.16 3.53 31.07
N CYS A 143 -39.48 2.99 32.26
CA CYS A 143 -40.42 3.63 33.18
C CYS A 143 -39.86 4.95 33.73
N LYS A 144 -38.57 4.97 34.11
CA LYS A 144 -37.89 6.20 34.54
C LYS A 144 -37.88 7.26 33.43
N PHE A 145 -37.62 6.85 32.20
CA PHE A 145 -37.69 7.73 31.04
C PHE A 145 -39.11 8.27 30.82
N LEU A 146 -40.13 7.41 30.87
CA LEU A 146 -41.54 7.78 30.75
C LEU A 146 -41.97 8.81 31.80
N ILE A 147 -41.56 8.63 33.06
CA ILE A 147 -41.83 9.60 34.15
C ILE A 147 -41.17 10.96 33.85
N SER A 148 -39.94 10.96 33.31
CA SER A 148 -39.23 12.19 32.97
C SER A 148 -39.88 12.99 31.83
N LYS A 149 -40.65 12.32 30.95
CA LYS A 149 -41.28 12.90 29.74
C LYS A 149 -42.78 13.20 29.91
N ARG A 150 -43.28 13.30 31.14
CA ARG A 150 -44.72 13.42 31.44
C ARG A 150 -45.46 14.57 30.74
N ASN A 151 -44.77 15.66 30.42
CA ASN A 151 -45.34 16.84 29.75
C ASN A 151 -45.26 16.77 28.21
N ASP A 152 -44.70 15.69 27.66
CA ASP A 152 -44.45 15.51 26.24
C ASP A 152 -45.59 14.72 25.56
N GLY A 153 -45.81 14.95 24.27
CA GLY A 153 -46.79 14.18 23.48
C GLY A 153 -46.49 12.69 23.46
N ILE A 154 -45.20 12.34 23.57
CA ILE A 154 -44.63 10.99 23.60
C ILE A 154 -45.19 10.16 24.77
N TYR A 155 -45.53 10.79 25.90
CA TYR A 155 -45.97 10.10 27.11
C TYR A 155 -47.13 9.15 26.84
N ARG A 156 -48.15 9.59 26.08
CA ARG A 156 -49.35 8.78 25.83
C ARG A 156 -49.05 7.54 25.00
N SER A 157 -48.29 7.70 23.93
CA SER A 157 -47.93 6.62 23.02
C SER A 157 -47.03 5.59 23.72
N LEU A 158 -46.00 6.06 24.45
CA LEU A 158 -45.07 5.19 25.16
C LEU A 158 -45.72 4.49 26.35
N THR A 159 -46.70 5.12 27.01
CA THR A 159 -47.49 4.48 28.11
C THR A 159 -48.24 3.25 27.62
N HIS A 160 -48.87 3.32 26.44
CA HIS A 160 -49.61 2.18 25.89
C HIS A 160 -48.65 1.01 25.59
N ILE A 161 -47.53 1.30 24.94
CA ILE A 161 -46.50 0.30 24.61
C ILE A 161 -45.95 -0.33 25.89
N TRP A 162 -45.64 0.48 26.90
CA TRP A 162 -45.12 0.01 28.19
C TRP A 162 -46.08 -0.93 28.92
N PHE A 163 -47.38 -0.62 28.96
CA PHE A 163 -48.38 -1.50 29.56
C PHE A 163 -48.58 -2.82 28.80
N ASP A 164 -48.52 -2.79 27.47
CA ASP A 164 -48.59 -4.01 26.65
C ASP A 164 -47.38 -4.92 26.91
N CYS A 165 -46.17 -4.35 26.99
CA CYS A 165 -44.95 -5.06 27.34
C CYS A 165 -45.00 -5.64 28.76
N LEU A 166 -45.49 -4.86 29.74
CA LEU A 166 -45.69 -5.34 31.11
C LEU A 166 -46.66 -6.53 31.15
N ARG A 167 -47.76 -6.48 30.39
CA ARG A 167 -48.72 -7.59 30.30
C ARG A 167 -48.07 -8.84 29.70
N SER A 168 -47.26 -8.68 28.66
CA SER A 168 -46.52 -9.78 28.03
C SER A 168 -45.52 -10.42 29.00
N LEU A 169 -44.81 -9.62 29.79
CA LEU A 169 -43.90 -10.11 30.83
C LEU A 169 -44.61 -10.99 31.87
N PHE A 170 -45.77 -10.56 32.38
CA PHE A 170 -46.51 -11.38 33.35
C PHE A 170 -47.00 -12.72 32.75
N GLN A 171 -47.12 -12.81 31.43
CA GLN A 171 -47.43 -14.07 30.73
C GLN A 171 -46.19 -14.95 30.54
N SER A 172 -44.98 -14.37 30.47
CA SER A 172 -43.73 -15.11 30.26
C SER A 172 -43.16 -15.74 31.53
N ILE A 173 -43.44 -15.19 32.71
CA ILE A 173 -42.96 -15.73 33.99
C ILE A 173 -43.51 -17.15 34.20
N PRO A 174 -42.65 -18.17 34.39
CA PRO A 174 -43.09 -19.54 34.56
C PRO A 174 -43.92 -19.70 35.83
N ARG A 175 -45.00 -20.48 35.72
CA ARG A 175 -45.91 -20.77 36.85
C ARG A 175 -45.23 -21.52 38.00
N LYS A 176 -44.13 -22.23 37.73
CA LYS A 176 -43.31 -22.93 38.74
C LYS A 176 -41.90 -22.35 38.75
N ILE A 177 -41.52 -21.76 39.88
CA ILE A 177 -40.21 -21.13 40.08
C ILE A 177 -39.36 -22.03 40.98
N THR A 178 -38.11 -22.29 40.57
CA THR A 178 -37.10 -22.92 41.43
C THR A 178 -36.45 -21.87 42.32
N VAL A 179 -36.03 -22.25 43.54
CA VAL A 179 -35.33 -21.34 44.46
C VAL A 179 -34.06 -20.81 43.77
N MET A 180 -34.11 -19.56 43.30
CA MET A 180 -32.97 -18.93 42.63
C MET A 180 -31.92 -18.54 43.66
N GLY A 181 -30.63 -18.73 43.39
CA GLY A 181 -29.58 -18.26 44.29
C GLY A 181 -29.38 -16.75 44.21
N THR A 182 -28.13 -16.33 44.04
CA THR A 182 -27.81 -15.00 43.53
C THR A 182 -27.89 -15.00 42.00
N VAL A 183 -28.54 -14.00 41.41
CA VAL A 183 -28.68 -13.84 39.95
C VAL A 183 -27.78 -12.72 39.46
N GLU A 184 -27.00 -12.98 38.41
CA GLU A 184 -26.18 -11.98 37.74
C GLU A 184 -26.91 -11.42 36.51
N ILE A 185 -27.04 -10.10 36.44
CA ILE A 185 -27.77 -9.40 35.36
C ILE A 185 -26.82 -8.43 34.66
N PRO A 186 -26.54 -8.62 33.35
CA PRO A 186 -25.81 -7.64 32.56
C PRO A 186 -26.68 -6.40 32.31
N LEU A 187 -26.16 -5.22 32.63
CA LEU A 187 -26.87 -3.95 32.45
C LEU A 187 -26.37 -3.16 31.25
N ILE A 188 -27.33 -2.60 30.51
CA ILE A 188 -27.13 -1.55 29.51
C ILE A 188 -27.90 -0.34 30.02
N PHE A 189 -27.24 0.81 30.08
CA PHE A 189 -27.85 2.05 30.58
C PHE A 189 -28.47 2.86 29.44
N ASP A 190 -29.27 3.87 29.82
CA ASP A 190 -29.84 4.87 28.92
C ASP A 190 -30.83 4.36 27.87
N LEU A 191 -31.51 3.23 28.17
CA LEU A 191 -32.59 2.71 27.33
C LEU A 191 -33.91 3.47 27.58
N CYS A 192 -34.58 3.87 26.50
CA CYS A 192 -35.81 4.67 26.51
C CYS A 192 -37.10 3.82 26.43
N LEU A 193 -37.14 2.82 25.56
CA LEU A 193 -38.27 1.95 25.29
C LEU A 193 -38.15 0.63 26.07
N PRO A 194 -39.31 0.03 26.45
CA PRO A 194 -39.33 -1.32 27.02
C PRO A 194 -38.91 -2.33 25.95
N CYS A 195 -38.35 -3.48 26.34
CA CYS A 195 -37.94 -4.58 25.46
C CYS A 195 -36.83 -4.27 24.45
N ALA A 196 -36.12 -3.15 24.56
CA ALA A 196 -35.07 -2.74 23.61
C ALA A 196 -34.04 -3.85 23.31
N GLN A 197 -33.57 -4.57 24.34
CA GLN A 197 -32.61 -5.67 24.15
C GLN A 197 -33.19 -6.86 23.37
N LEU A 198 -34.47 -7.18 23.59
CA LEU A 198 -35.15 -8.27 22.88
C LEU A 198 -35.44 -7.90 21.44
N GLU A 199 -35.78 -6.63 21.19
CA GLU A 199 -35.95 -6.12 19.82
C GLU A 199 -34.64 -6.17 19.04
N HIS A 200 -33.52 -5.77 19.67
CA HIS A 200 -32.21 -5.84 19.03
C HIS A 200 -31.82 -7.28 18.66
N GLN A 201 -32.19 -8.26 19.48
CA GLN A 201 -32.00 -9.68 19.15
C GLN A 201 -32.80 -10.11 17.91
N ILE A 202 -33.99 -9.55 17.70
CA ILE A 202 -34.78 -9.80 16.50
C ILE A 202 -34.12 -9.13 15.28
N ILE A 203 -33.69 -7.87 15.40
CA ILE A 203 -32.96 -7.17 14.34
C ILE A 203 -31.74 -7.98 13.90
N ARG A 204 -30.99 -8.51 14.87
CA ARG A 204 -29.85 -9.37 14.60
C ARG A 204 -30.24 -10.67 13.90
N GLN A 205 -31.33 -11.32 14.31
CA GLN A 205 -31.84 -12.52 13.63
C GLN A 205 -32.27 -12.22 12.20
N ILE A 206 -32.89 -11.06 11.96
CA ILE A 206 -33.26 -10.61 10.61
C ILE A 206 -31.99 -10.48 9.76
N TYR A 207 -30.97 -9.80 10.26
CA TYR A 207 -29.68 -9.67 9.58
C TYR A 207 -29.02 -11.02 9.28
N GLU A 208 -28.95 -11.93 10.27
CA GLU A 208 -28.38 -13.28 10.12
C GLU A 208 -29.15 -14.14 9.09
N ASN A 209 -30.42 -13.83 8.84
CA ASN A 209 -31.26 -14.54 7.87
C ASN A 209 -31.18 -13.97 6.44
N LEU A 210 -30.50 -12.84 6.22
CA LEU A 210 -30.36 -12.26 4.88
C LEU A 210 -29.40 -13.08 4.00
N ASP A 211 -29.85 -13.48 2.81
CA ASP A 211 -29.00 -14.14 1.82
C ASP A 211 -28.19 -13.09 1.06
N ALA A 212 -26.86 -13.15 1.20
CA ALA A 212 -25.89 -12.25 0.58
C ALA A 212 -25.97 -12.19 -0.97
N ASN A 213 -26.68 -13.11 -1.62
CA ASN A 213 -26.86 -13.14 -3.08
C ASN A 213 -28.15 -12.46 -3.58
N SER A 214 -28.99 -11.94 -2.68
CA SER A 214 -30.24 -11.28 -3.08
C SER A 214 -29.97 -9.85 -3.59
N PRO A 215 -30.74 -9.35 -4.58
CA PRO A 215 -30.58 -7.98 -5.07
C PRO A 215 -30.88 -6.95 -3.98
N GLU A 216 -30.00 -5.94 -3.83
CA GLU A 216 -30.04 -4.91 -2.76
C GLU A 216 -31.41 -4.23 -2.64
N ASP A 217 -32.04 -3.87 -3.76
CA ASP A 217 -33.35 -3.19 -3.78
C ASP A 217 -34.49 -3.99 -3.13
N LYS A 218 -34.37 -5.33 -3.04
CA LYS A 218 -35.39 -6.20 -2.42
C LYS A 218 -35.06 -6.56 -0.98
N LEU A 219 -33.80 -6.37 -0.56
CA LEU A 219 -33.34 -6.71 0.79
C LEU A 219 -33.98 -5.80 1.84
N LEU A 220 -34.10 -4.50 1.55
CA LEU A 220 -34.70 -3.54 2.47
C LEU A 220 -36.19 -3.80 2.69
N ASP A 221 -36.95 -3.99 1.61
CA ASP A 221 -38.37 -4.33 1.70
C ASP A 221 -38.59 -5.61 2.51
N PHE A 222 -37.81 -6.66 2.24
CA PHE A 222 -37.88 -7.92 2.98
C PHE A 222 -37.53 -7.77 4.46
N ALA A 223 -36.44 -7.05 4.79
CA ALA A 223 -36.03 -6.84 6.17
C ALA A 223 -37.06 -6.02 6.95
N MET A 224 -37.66 -5.01 6.32
CA MET A 224 -38.73 -4.21 6.91
C MET A 224 -40.01 -5.04 7.13
N GLU A 225 -40.36 -5.92 6.20
CA GLU A 225 -41.49 -6.84 6.36
C GLU A 225 -41.26 -7.81 7.53
N GLN A 226 -40.07 -8.40 7.62
CA GLN A 226 -39.71 -9.27 8.75
C GLN A 226 -39.73 -8.53 10.08
N LEU A 227 -39.23 -7.30 10.13
CA LEU A 227 -39.26 -6.49 11.35
C LEU A 227 -40.70 -6.26 11.81
N ARG A 228 -41.61 -5.90 10.89
CA ARG A 228 -43.03 -5.68 11.20
C ARG A 228 -43.72 -6.95 11.70
N ASP A 229 -43.36 -8.11 11.16
CA ASP A 229 -43.96 -9.40 11.53
C ASP A 229 -43.44 -9.96 12.85
N THR A 230 -42.16 -9.72 13.17
CA THR A 230 -41.47 -10.39 14.28
C THR A 230 -41.23 -9.52 15.50
N SER A 231 -41.30 -8.19 15.39
CA SER A 231 -41.03 -7.22 16.45
C SER A 231 -41.73 -7.55 17.77
N VAL A 232 -41.03 -7.33 18.90
CA VAL A 232 -41.58 -7.51 20.26
C VAL A 232 -42.75 -6.55 20.52
N TYR A 233 -42.75 -5.40 19.84
CA TYR A 233 -43.81 -4.39 19.96
C TYR A 233 -45.10 -4.79 19.23
N GLY A 234 -45.06 -5.84 18.40
CA GLY A 234 -46.20 -6.30 17.61
C GLY A 234 -46.82 -5.18 16.78
N LYS A 235 -48.14 -4.99 16.87
CA LYS A 235 -48.86 -3.93 16.13
C LYS A 235 -48.41 -2.51 16.45
N ASN A 236 -47.70 -2.29 17.55
CA ASN A 236 -47.22 -0.96 17.91
C ASN A 236 -45.96 -0.56 17.13
N ILE A 237 -45.28 -1.48 16.43
CA ILE A 237 -44.08 -1.16 15.65
C ILE A 237 -44.36 -0.15 14.53
N GLU A 238 -45.52 -0.24 13.86
CA GLU A 238 -45.93 0.73 12.83
C GLU A 238 -46.05 2.14 13.42
N ASN A 239 -46.67 2.26 14.60
CA ASN A 239 -46.78 3.56 15.29
C ASN A 239 -45.40 4.12 15.70
N ILE A 240 -44.42 3.26 16.00
CA ILE A 240 -43.05 3.68 16.33
C ILE A 240 -42.33 4.17 15.07
N LEU A 241 -42.50 3.50 13.94
CA LEU A 241 -41.86 3.86 12.67
C LEU A 241 -42.47 5.12 12.03
N ASP A 242 -43.78 5.32 12.18
CA ASP A 242 -44.51 6.46 11.58
C ASP A 242 -44.32 7.77 12.37
N ASP A 243 -44.07 7.70 13.68
CA ASP A 243 -43.83 8.86 14.53
C ASP A 243 -42.33 9.14 14.67
N SER A 244 -41.86 10.21 14.00
CA SER A 244 -40.44 10.61 14.01
C SER A 244 -39.84 10.74 15.41
N ASN A 245 -40.60 11.18 16.42
CA ASN A 245 -40.08 11.34 17.78
C ASN A 245 -39.93 9.99 18.50
N LEU A 246 -40.87 9.06 18.28
CA LEU A 246 -40.77 7.70 18.83
C LEU A 246 -39.67 6.91 18.13
N PHE A 247 -39.53 7.08 16.81
CA PHE A 247 -38.48 6.47 16.02
C PHE A 247 -37.09 6.88 16.52
N GLU A 248 -36.88 8.16 16.85
CA GLU A 248 -35.59 8.62 17.39
C GLU A 248 -35.21 7.91 18.69
N HIS A 249 -36.16 7.68 19.60
CA HIS A 249 -35.90 6.94 20.83
C HIS A 249 -35.72 5.43 20.60
N TYR A 250 -36.51 4.84 19.70
CA TYR A 250 -36.34 3.45 19.30
C TYR A 250 -34.95 3.22 18.71
N PHE A 251 -34.53 4.08 17.79
CA PHE A 251 -33.26 3.98 17.08
C PHE A 251 -32.08 4.22 18.03
N HIS A 252 -32.20 5.20 18.95
CA HIS A 252 -31.24 5.40 20.03
C HIS A 252 -31.00 4.11 20.82
N ASP A 253 -32.06 3.41 21.22
CA ASP A 253 -31.95 2.19 22.01
C ASP A 253 -31.27 1.05 21.24
N GLN A 254 -31.62 0.86 19.96
CA GLN A 254 -30.98 -0.17 19.14
C GLN A 254 -29.47 0.11 18.98
N LEU A 255 -29.09 1.38 18.82
CA LEU A 255 -27.68 1.78 18.77
C LEU A 255 -26.99 1.60 20.12
N ALA A 256 -27.64 1.94 21.24
CA ALA A 256 -27.08 1.77 22.58
C ALA A 256 -26.75 0.30 22.88
N VAL A 257 -27.66 -0.61 22.50
CA VAL A 257 -27.46 -2.06 22.65
C VAL A 257 -26.32 -2.53 21.74
N LEU A 258 -26.29 -2.10 20.47
CA LEU A 258 -25.23 -2.46 19.53
C LEU A 258 -23.84 -2.03 20.04
N LEU A 259 -23.71 -0.80 20.55
CA LEU A 259 -22.44 -0.27 21.04
C LEU A 259 -21.92 -1.05 22.27
N ASP A 260 -22.80 -1.42 23.20
CA ASP A 260 -22.43 -2.26 24.36
C ASP A 260 -22.06 -3.70 23.92
N GLU A 261 -22.75 -4.24 22.91
CA GLU A 261 -22.43 -5.54 22.32
C GLU A 261 -21.02 -5.58 21.73
N LEU A 262 -20.62 -4.50 21.04
CA LEU A 262 -19.30 -4.35 20.41
C LEU A 262 -18.19 -3.93 21.39
N GLY A 263 -18.55 -3.45 22.59
CA GLY A 263 -17.59 -2.94 23.57
C GLY A 263 -16.99 -1.58 23.20
N ILE A 264 -17.72 -0.78 22.43
CA ILE A 264 -17.35 0.59 22.03
C ILE A 264 -17.66 1.52 23.21
N ASN A 265 -16.67 2.27 23.70
CA ASN A 265 -16.77 3.02 24.95
C ASN A 265 -16.58 4.54 24.81
N HIS A 266 -15.79 5.00 23.84
CA HIS A 266 -15.51 6.43 23.66
C HIS A 266 -16.56 7.15 22.82
N LEU A 267 -17.27 6.42 21.97
CA LEU A 267 -18.32 6.93 21.10
C LEU A 267 -19.67 7.01 21.85
N SER A 268 -20.31 8.19 21.89
CA SER A 268 -21.67 8.30 22.42
C SER A 268 -22.74 7.77 21.46
N VAL A 269 -23.86 7.32 22.03
CA VAL A 269 -25.05 6.90 21.28
C VAL A 269 -25.60 8.09 20.48
N SER A 270 -25.62 9.28 21.07
CA SER A 270 -26.06 10.52 20.42
C SER A 270 -25.24 10.85 19.18
N PHE A 271 -23.92 10.69 19.24
CA PHE A 271 -23.06 10.90 18.07
C PHE A 271 -23.41 9.93 16.94
N THR A 272 -23.58 8.65 17.27
CA THR A 272 -23.94 7.61 16.29
C THR A 272 -25.29 7.87 15.65
N GLN A 273 -26.26 8.24 16.47
CA GLN A 273 -27.59 8.57 16.00
C GLN A 273 -27.55 9.78 15.06
N GLU A 274 -26.88 10.87 15.44
CA GLU A 274 -26.73 12.03 14.57
C GLU A 274 -26.03 11.68 13.24
N LEU A 275 -24.99 10.83 13.27
CA LEU A 275 -24.28 10.42 12.06
C LEU A 275 -25.23 9.76 11.04
N LEU A 276 -26.16 8.93 11.51
CA LEU A 276 -27.05 8.13 10.66
C LEU A 276 -28.38 8.83 10.33
N THR A 277 -28.83 9.81 11.13
CA THR A 277 -30.19 10.39 10.99
C THR A 277 -30.20 11.85 10.55
N LYS A 278 -29.09 12.57 10.66
CA LYS A 278 -29.03 14.04 10.43
C LYS A 278 -29.18 14.42 8.96
N ASN A 279 -28.98 13.49 8.03
CA ASN A 279 -29.28 13.71 6.62
C ASN A 279 -30.82 13.75 6.42
N PRO A 280 -31.42 14.92 6.12
CA PRO A 280 -32.87 15.07 6.06
C PRO A 280 -33.49 14.43 4.81
N SER A 281 -32.69 14.03 3.81
CA SER A 281 -33.20 13.35 2.61
C SER A 281 -33.52 11.88 2.83
N LEU A 282 -33.05 11.28 3.93
CA LEU A 282 -33.24 9.85 4.20
C LEU A 282 -34.63 9.56 4.78
N THR A 283 -35.30 8.55 4.23
CA THR A 283 -36.54 8.02 4.80
C THR A 283 -36.26 7.22 6.08
N VAL A 284 -37.30 6.88 6.85
CA VAL A 284 -37.16 6.07 8.07
C VAL A 284 -36.56 4.70 7.76
N GLU A 285 -37.00 4.08 6.65
CA GLU A 285 -36.47 2.79 6.18
C GLU A 285 -34.98 2.89 5.83
N GLN A 286 -34.58 3.96 5.14
CA GLN A 286 -33.17 4.20 4.80
C GLN A 286 -32.30 4.43 6.03
N LYS A 287 -32.83 5.06 7.09
CA LYS A 287 -32.12 5.22 8.37
C LYS A 287 -31.87 3.87 9.07
N LEU A 288 -32.77 2.91 8.92
CA LEU A 288 -32.64 1.55 9.48
C LEU A 288 -31.75 0.64 8.63
N GLU A 289 -31.46 1.01 7.39
CA GLU A 289 -30.73 0.18 6.43
C GLU A 289 -29.36 -0.28 6.96
N HIS A 290 -28.64 0.60 7.67
CA HIS A 290 -27.35 0.28 8.30
C HIS A 290 -27.46 -0.74 9.43
N LEU A 291 -28.57 -0.77 10.16
CA LEU A 291 -28.80 -1.75 11.23
C LEU A 291 -29.29 -3.09 10.68
N LEU A 292 -30.14 -3.08 9.67
CA LEU A 292 -30.82 -4.28 9.17
C LEU A 292 -30.01 -5.04 8.11
N ILE A 293 -29.28 -4.34 7.23
CA ILE A 293 -28.64 -4.94 6.06
C ILE A 293 -27.12 -4.80 6.10
N TYR A 294 -26.62 -3.63 6.50
CA TYR A 294 -25.18 -3.31 6.41
C TYR A 294 -24.52 -3.25 7.78
N GLN A 295 -24.89 -4.16 8.69
CA GLN A 295 -24.40 -4.17 10.06
C GLN A 295 -22.87 -4.29 10.13
N ASP A 296 -22.25 -5.13 9.29
CA ASP A 296 -20.79 -5.25 9.19
C ASP A 296 -20.10 -3.93 8.79
N GLU A 297 -20.69 -3.18 7.85
CA GLU A 297 -20.16 -1.88 7.42
C GLU A 297 -20.34 -0.84 8.53
N LEU A 298 -21.48 -0.85 9.22
CA LEU A 298 -21.74 -0.01 10.38
C LEU A 298 -20.72 -0.29 11.49
N ILE A 299 -20.42 -1.55 11.80
CA ILE A 299 -19.40 -1.92 12.80
C ILE A 299 -18.03 -1.34 12.41
N ARG A 300 -17.64 -1.42 11.12
CA ARG A 300 -16.37 -0.83 10.63
C ARG A 300 -16.36 0.69 10.79
N LEU A 301 -17.44 1.37 10.40
CA LEU A 301 -17.62 2.81 10.58
C LEU A 301 -17.47 3.22 12.06
N LEU A 302 -18.18 2.55 12.96
CA LEU A 302 -18.14 2.87 14.39
C LEU A 302 -16.74 2.65 14.97
N ASN A 303 -16.04 1.59 14.56
CA ASN A 303 -14.66 1.34 14.97
C ASN A 303 -13.69 2.45 14.49
N VAL A 304 -13.86 2.97 13.26
CA VAL A 304 -13.06 4.09 12.77
C VAL A 304 -13.19 5.31 13.68
N PHE A 305 -14.43 5.65 14.04
CA PHE A 305 -14.68 6.79 14.93
C PHE A 305 -14.22 6.53 16.36
N GLU A 306 -14.43 5.34 16.92
CA GLU A 306 -13.93 4.97 18.26
C GLU A 306 -12.41 5.16 18.36
N ILE A 307 -11.66 4.65 17.39
CA ILE A 307 -10.20 4.76 17.34
C ILE A 307 -9.77 6.23 17.18
N GLY A 308 -10.46 7.00 16.36
CA GLY A 308 -10.13 8.41 16.14
C GLY A 308 -10.44 9.29 17.36
N LEU A 309 -11.57 9.05 18.02
CA LEU A 309 -12.01 9.81 19.19
C LEU A 309 -11.13 9.56 20.42
N GLU A 310 -10.46 8.40 20.52
CA GLU A 310 -9.47 8.13 21.57
C GLU A 310 -8.40 9.24 21.68
N ILE A 311 -7.98 9.81 20.54
CA ILE A 311 -6.99 10.91 20.50
C ILE A 311 -7.66 12.30 20.46
N ILE A 312 -8.75 12.46 19.71
CA ILE A 312 -9.38 13.78 19.52
C ILE A 312 -10.08 14.25 20.80
N GLY A 313 -10.76 13.34 21.50
CA GLY A 313 -11.71 13.61 22.56
C GLY A 313 -13.05 14.14 22.00
N GLU A 314 -14.15 13.63 22.53
CA GLU A 314 -15.52 13.89 22.04
C GLU A 314 -15.89 15.39 22.05
N ASP A 315 -15.44 16.16 23.06
CA ASP A 315 -15.73 17.59 23.19
C ASP A 315 -15.26 18.46 22.01
N ASN A 316 -14.23 17.99 21.28
CA ASN A 316 -13.69 18.71 20.11
C ASN A 316 -14.44 18.37 18.82
N TRP A 317 -15.36 17.41 18.87
CA TRP A 317 -16.14 16.96 17.74
C TRP A 317 -17.54 17.59 17.77
N LYS A 318 -17.93 18.30 16.71
CA LYS A 318 -19.30 18.84 16.56
C LYS A 318 -19.80 18.66 15.14
N LEU A 319 -20.71 17.70 14.95
CA LEU A 319 -21.39 17.42 13.68
C LEU A 319 -22.25 18.60 13.19
N GLU A 320 -22.80 19.41 14.10
CA GLU A 320 -23.66 20.57 13.78
C GLU A 320 -23.01 21.59 12.84
N ASN A 321 -21.67 21.67 12.86
CA ASN A 321 -20.94 22.61 12.02
C ASN A 321 -20.61 22.05 10.61
N GLN A 322 -20.85 20.76 10.39
CA GLN A 322 -20.41 20.04 9.19
C GLN A 322 -21.53 19.88 8.15
N PHE A 323 -22.79 20.14 8.49
CA PHE A 323 -23.94 20.09 7.58
C PHE A 323 -24.71 21.41 7.60
N ARG A 324 -25.02 21.96 6.42
CA ARG A 324 -25.82 23.18 6.28
C ARG A 324 -26.80 23.07 5.11
N ILE A 325 -28.02 23.54 5.31
CA ILE A 325 -29.00 23.69 4.24
C ILE A 325 -28.90 25.15 3.76
N LEU A 326 -28.60 25.34 2.47
CA LEU A 326 -28.51 26.68 1.86
C LEU A 326 -29.82 27.02 1.14
N ASN A 327 -30.26 28.26 1.29
CA ASN A 327 -31.35 28.81 0.49
C ASN A 327 -30.78 29.43 -0.81
N GLU A 328 -31.61 29.57 -1.85
CA GLU A 328 -31.20 30.14 -3.15
C GLU A 328 -30.57 31.54 -3.04
N THR A 329 -30.88 32.30 -1.98
CA THR A 329 -30.33 33.63 -1.72
C THR A 329 -28.90 33.63 -1.16
N ASP A 330 -28.44 32.51 -0.59
CA ASP A 330 -27.17 32.43 0.15
C ASP A 330 -26.01 31.88 -0.71
N ILE A 331 -26.31 31.42 -1.93
CA ILE A 331 -25.39 30.76 -2.87
C ILE A 331 -24.15 31.60 -3.15
N ASP A 332 -24.31 32.91 -3.41
CA ASP A 332 -23.21 33.77 -3.84
C ASP A 332 -22.34 34.29 -2.67
N THR A 333 -22.74 34.03 -1.42
CA THR A 333 -22.07 34.60 -0.23
C THR A 333 -21.50 33.55 0.73
N PHE A 334 -21.81 32.26 0.53
CA PHE A 334 -21.34 31.23 1.45
C PHE A 334 -19.84 30.98 1.29
N HIS A 335 -19.08 31.28 2.35
CA HIS A 335 -17.66 30.98 2.47
C HIS A 335 -17.43 30.11 3.71
N ASN A 336 -16.80 28.95 3.52
CA ASN A 336 -16.42 28.09 4.62
C ASN A 336 -15.20 28.66 5.35
N SER A 337 -15.41 29.25 6.52
CA SER A 337 -14.32 29.78 7.36
C SER A 337 -13.65 28.73 8.25
N THR A 338 -14.14 27.49 8.24
CA THR A 338 -13.63 26.41 9.09
C THR A 338 -12.49 25.63 8.43
N ASN A 339 -11.74 24.89 9.24
CA ASN A 339 -10.70 23.97 8.77
C ASN A 339 -11.27 22.58 8.37
N LEU A 340 -12.60 22.44 8.35
CA LEU A 340 -13.31 21.19 8.06
C LEU A 340 -14.10 21.35 6.77
N TYR A 341 -14.41 20.23 6.11
CA TYR A 341 -15.36 20.19 5.02
C TYR A 341 -16.77 20.44 5.54
N VAL A 342 -17.53 21.23 4.80
CA VAL A 342 -18.95 21.49 5.09
C VAL A 342 -19.77 20.93 3.94
N LEU A 343 -20.69 20.02 4.25
CA LEU A 343 -21.68 19.55 3.31
C LEU A 343 -22.84 20.55 3.26
N THR A 344 -23.18 20.98 2.06
CA THR A 344 -24.26 21.92 1.78
C THR A 344 -25.30 21.27 0.89
N GLN A 345 -26.57 21.40 1.27
CA GLN A 345 -27.69 20.91 0.47
C GLN A 345 -28.42 22.09 -0.19
N LEU A 346 -28.62 22.01 -1.51
CA LEU A 346 -29.43 22.92 -2.30
C LEU A 346 -30.47 22.10 -3.08
N GLY A 347 -31.75 22.20 -2.69
CA GLY A 347 -32.80 21.34 -3.23
C GLY A 347 -32.55 19.86 -2.93
N GLN A 348 -32.44 19.03 -3.97
CA GLN A 348 -32.14 17.60 -3.86
C GLN A 348 -30.64 17.27 -4.02
N GLN A 349 -29.80 18.26 -4.30
CA GLN A 349 -28.39 18.04 -4.63
C GLN A 349 -27.48 18.43 -3.46
N PHE A 350 -26.40 17.65 -3.31
CA PHE A 350 -25.38 17.85 -2.29
C PHE A 350 -24.11 18.44 -2.90
N TYR A 351 -23.52 19.36 -2.16
CA TYR A 351 -22.30 20.08 -2.53
C TYR A 351 -21.36 20.06 -1.33
N GLN A 352 -20.12 19.65 -1.54
CA GLN A 352 -19.10 19.66 -0.50
C GLN A 352 -18.23 20.91 -0.67
N VAL A 353 -18.16 21.74 0.37
CA VAL A 353 -17.30 22.94 0.40
C VAL A 353 -16.03 22.63 1.18
N PRO A 354 -14.86 22.62 0.52
CA PRO A 354 -13.60 22.38 1.21
C PRO A 354 -13.27 23.45 2.26
N PRO A 355 -12.33 23.16 3.18
CA PRO A 355 -11.86 24.11 4.17
C PRO A 355 -11.38 25.41 3.53
N GLN A 356 -11.75 26.55 4.09
CA GLN A 356 -11.28 27.89 3.66
C GLN A 356 -11.60 28.25 2.19
N GLN A 357 -12.63 27.63 1.61
CA GLN A 357 -13.06 27.89 0.24
C GLN A 357 -14.49 28.45 0.19
N SER A 358 -14.76 29.21 -0.87
CA SER A 358 -16.10 29.68 -1.23
C SER A 358 -16.92 28.56 -1.87
N PHE A 359 -18.24 28.62 -1.68
CA PHE A 359 -19.18 27.77 -2.38
C PHE A 359 -19.11 28.02 -3.90
N HIS A 360 -19.17 26.93 -4.68
CA HIS A 360 -19.26 26.97 -6.12
C HIS A 360 -20.39 26.04 -6.57
N HIS A 361 -21.41 26.60 -7.25
CA HIS A 361 -22.63 25.88 -7.67
C HIS A 361 -22.43 24.98 -8.90
N ASP A 362 -21.29 25.08 -9.58
CA ASP A 362 -21.03 24.42 -10.87
C ASP A 362 -20.65 22.93 -10.75
N ARG A 363 -20.34 22.43 -9.55
CA ARG A 363 -19.88 21.05 -9.34
C ARG A 363 -20.60 20.38 -8.18
N PHE A 364 -21.41 19.37 -8.51
CA PHE A 364 -22.03 18.48 -7.52
C PHE A 364 -20.97 17.64 -6.82
N TYR A 365 -21.23 17.29 -5.56
CA TYR A 365 -20.44 16.29 -4.87
C TYR A 365 -20.81 14.91 -5.40
N GLU A 366 -19.84 14.19 -5.97
CA GLU A 366 -20.00 12.79 -6.35
C GLU A 366 -19.77 11.94 -5.09
N TYR A 367 -20.79 11.21 -4.67
CA TYR A 367 -20.77 10.33 -3.49
C TYR A 367 -21.34 8.96 -3.87
N ASN A 368 -20.89 7.92 -3.18
CA ASN A 368 -21.35 6.56 -3.47
C ASN A 368 -22.66 6.25 -2.75
N ARG A 369 -22.79 6.67 -1.49
CA ARG A 369 -23.92 6.27 -0.65
C ARG A 369 -24.51 7.40 0.19
N ASP A 370 -23.90 7.70 1.34
CA ASP A 370 -24.33 8.82 2.19
C ASP A 370 -23.25 9.92 2.19
N PRO A 371 -23.52 11.10 1.60
CA PRO A 371 -22.56 12.18 1.52
C PRO A 371 -22.21 12.76 2.89
N LEU A 372 -23.10 12.64 3.89
CA LEU A 372 -22.82 13.09 5.26
C LEU A 372 -21.76 12.18 5.89
N ILE A 373 -21.89 10.86 5.75
CA ILE A 373 -20.93 9.90 6.34
C ILE A 373 -19.56 10.05 5.67
N GLU A 374 -19.49 10.15 4.35
CA GLU A 374 -18.22 10.39 3.64
C GLU A 374 -17.55 11.69 4.08
N THR A 375 -18.31 12.79 4.15
CA THR A 375 -17.79 14.09 4.61
C THR A 375 -17.34 14.03 6.06
N THR A 376 -18.06 13.28 6.92
CA THR A 376 -17.69 13.10 8.33
C THR A 376 -16.40 12.30 8.47
N LEU A 377 -16.20 11.25 7.66
CA LEU A 377 -14.94 10.49 7.59
C LEU A 377 -13.79 11.36 7.10
N MET A 378 -14.01 12.20 6.09
CA MET A 378 -13.00 13.17 5.64
C MET A 378 -12.65 14.17 6.75
N ASN A 379 -13.65 14.66 7.49
CA ASN A 379 -13.44 15.55 8.64
C ASN A 379 -12.73 14.86 9.81
N LEU A 380 -12.87 13.54 9.97
CA LEU A 380 -12.12 12.79 10.96
C LEU A 380 -10.62 12.88 10.66
N ILE A 381 -10.26 12.68 9.40
CA ILE A 381 -8.87 12.81 8.95
C ILE A 381 -8.36 14.24 9.17
N GLU A 382 -9.15 15.27 8.82
CA GLU A 382 -8.78 16.68 9.04
C GLU A 382 -8.53 17.01 10.52
N LEU A 383 -9.35 16.47 11.43
CA LEU A 383 -9.18 16.68 12.86
C LEU A 383 -7.96 15.93 13.40
N LEU A 384 -7.75 14.67 13.00
CA LEU A 384 -6.59 13.87 13.44
C LEU A 384 -5.26 14.53 13.09
N VAL A 385 -5.17 15.13 11.90
CA VAL A 385 -3.95 15.79 11.42
C VAL A 385 -3.88 17.27 11.78
N SER A 386 -4.87 17.79 12.51
CA SER A 386 -4.89 19.18 12.98
C SER A 386 -3.78 19.43 13.99
N SER A 387 -3.23 20.65 13.98
CA SER A 387 -2.18 21.04 14.92
C SER A 387 -2.63 20.92 16.38
N SER A 388 -3.89 21.21 16.69
CA SER A 388 -4.43 21.14 18.06
C SER A 388 -4.48 19.72 18.61
N VAL A 389 -4.74 18.70 17.77
CA VAL A 389 -4.73 17.29 18.17
C VAL A 389 -3.29 16.78 18.27
N ILE A 390 -2.45 17.05 17.26
CA ILE A 390 -1.04 16.65 17.25
C ILE A 390 -0.27 17.22 18.45
N ASP A 391 -0.59 18.44 18.86
CA ASP A 391 0.03 19.11 19.99
C ASP A 391 -0.26 18.46 21.33
N ARG A 392 -1.46 17.87 21.48
CA ARG A 392 -1.90 17.14 22.67
C ARG A 392 -1.34 15.72 22.74
N ALA A 393 -0.84 15.17 21.64
CA ALA A 393 -0.31 13.82 21.62
C ALA A 393 0.98 13.71 22.46
N ASP A 394 1.00 12.81 23.44
CA ASP A 394 2.17 12.58 24.30
C ASP A 394 3.06 11.43 23.80
N ASN A 395 2.53 10.60 22.89
CA ASN A 395 3.23 9.43 22.38
C ASN A 395 3.10 9.31 20.86
N ILE A 396 4.23 9.50 20.16
CA ILE A 396 4.29 9.37 18.69
C ILE A 396 3.95 7.95 18.20
N VAL A 397 4.18 6.92 19.02
CA VAL A 397 3.82 5.53 18.67
C VAL A 397 2.30 5.36 18.65
N GLN A 398 1.58 5.98 19.60
CA GLN A 398 0.13 5.95 19.63
C GLN A 398 -0.44 6.66 18.39
N VAL A 399 0.10 7.83 18.02
CA VAL A 399 -0.26 8.55 16.79
C VAL A 399 -0.04 7.68 15.55
N SER A 400 1.13 7.05 15.43
CA SER A 400 1.40 6.14 14.29
C SER A 400 0.43 4.97 14.24
N THR A 401 0.09 4.39 15.40
CA THR A 401 -0.80 3.23 15.48
C THR A 401 -2.22 3.60 15.08
N VAL A 402 -2.72 4.74 15.58
CA VAL A 402 -4.05 5.25 15.23
C VAL A 402 -4.15 5.59 13.75
N PHE A 403 -3.15 6.26 13.18
CA PHE A 403 -3.15 6.54 11.73
C PHE A 403 -3.17 5.25 10.90
N SER A 404 -2.38 4.23 11.27
CA SER A 404 -2.38 2.94 10.59
C SER A 404 -3.71 2.20 10.70
N LEU A 405 -4.32 2.16 11.89
CA LEU A 405 -5.59 1.47 12.10
C LEU A 405 -6.74 2.14 11.34
N ILE A 406 -6.78 3.47 11.34
CA ILE A 406 -7.79 4.23 10.60
C ILE A 406 -7.60 4.03 9.10
N GLU A 407 -6.37 4.09 8.59
CA GLU A 407 -6.10 3.80 7.18
C GLU A 407 -6.60 2.40 6.78
N GLN A 408 -6.25 1.37 7.55
CA GLN A 408 -6.65 -0.01 7.27
C GLN A 408 -8.16 -0.20 7.30
N THR A 409 -8.84 0.44 8.25
CA THR A 409 -10.28 0.27 8.43
C THR A 409 -11.05 1.03 7.34
N ILE A 410 -10.62 2.24 6.96
CA ILE A 410 -11.20 2.98 5.83
C ILE A 410 -11.01 2.23 4.51
N LEU A 411 -9.84 1.65 4.26
CA LEU A 411 -9.60 0.81 3.07
C LEU A 411 -10.47 -0.43 3.00
N ALA A 412 -10.99 -0.90 4.14
CA ALA A 412 -11.86 -2.05 4.23
C ALA A 412 -13.35 -1.67 4.08
N LEU A 413 -13.71 -0.38 4.01
CA LEU A 413 -15.08 0.03 3.73
C LEU A 413 -15.41 -0.29 2.26
N ASN A 414 -16.58 -0.86 2.04
CA ASN A 414 -17.02 -1.28 0.70
C ASN A 414 -17.87 -0.22 0.01
N TYR A 415 -18.58 0.62 0.79
CA TYR A 415 -19.63 1.50 0.26
C TYR A 415 -19.27 2.99 0.29
N TYR A 416 -18.17 3.37 0.95
CA TYR A 416 -17.80 4.77 1.16
C TYR A 416 -16.44 5.09 0.57
N GLU A 417 -16.33 6.23 -0.11
CA GLU A 417 -15.07 6.74 -0.64
C GLU A 417 -14.58 7.94 0.17
N VAL A 418 -13.31 7.89 0.61
CA VAL A 418 -12.70 8.94 1.43
C VAL A 418 -11.57 9.60 0.66
N HIS A 419 -11.89 10.73 0.02
CA HIS A 419 -11.01 11.40 -0.92
C HIS A 419 -9.71 11.96 -0.30
N ASN A 420 -9.70 12.32 0.99
CA ASN A 420 -8.51 12.87 1.67
C ASN A 420 -7.67 11.83 2.43
N LEU A 421 -7.86 10.53 2.17
CA LEU A 421 -7.08 9.46 2.81
C LEU A 421 -5.56 9.59 2.57
N GLU A 422 -5.15 10.07 1.39
CA GLU A 422 -3.75 10.27 1.04
C GLU A 422 -3.05 11.31 1.93
N LYS A 423 -3.81 12.28 2.45
CA LYS A 423 -3.32 13.21 3.46
C LYS A 423 -2.89 12.48 4.72
N LEU A 424 -3.72 11.57 5.25
CA LEU A 424 -3.39 10.75 6.42
C LEU A 424 -2.14 9.90 6.17
N ARG A 425 -2.04 9.25 4.99
CA ARG A 425 -0.87 8.46 4.57
C ARG A 425 0.41 9.27 4.52
N SER A 426 0.34 10.52 4.07
CA SER A 426 1.48 11.44 4.06
C SER A 426 1.95 11.74 5.49
N PHE A 427 1.02 12.03 6.42
CA PHE A 427 1.35 12.20 7.84
C PHE A 427 1.93 10.94 8.47
N GLU A 428 1.34 9.78 8.20
CA GLU A 428 1.82 8.49 8.71
C GLU A 428 3.23 8.16 8.19
N SER A 429 3.50 8.39 6.90
CA SER A 429 4.83 8.21 6.31
C SER A 429 5.87 9.13 6.94
N LEU A 430 5.49 10.37 7.23
CA LEU A 430 6.35 11.33 7.95
C LEU A 430 6.65 10.82 9.37
N VAL A 431 5.62 10.41 10.13
CA VAL A 431 5.77 9.88 11.49
C VAL A 431 6.71 8.68 11.52
N ARG A 432 6.49 7.69 10.64
CA ARG A 432 7.36 6.51 10.53
C ARG A 432 8.80 6.90 10.21
N CYS A 433 9.01 7.80 9.24
CA CYS A 433 10.35 8.25 8.87
C CYS A 433 11.06 8.96 10.03
N VAL A 434 10.37 9.84 10.76
CA VAL A 434 10.95 10.55 11.90
C VAL A 434 11.23 9.59 13.06
N MET A 435 10.35 8.62 13.33
CA MET A 435 10.58 7.57 14.32
C MET A 435 11.76 6.64 13.98
N ASP A 436 11.98 6.35 12.70
CA ASP A 436 13.12 5.55 12.24
C ASP A 436 14.46 6.29 12.38
N LEU A 437 14.41 7.63 12.36
CA LEU A 437 15.60 8.49 12.36
C LEU A 437 15.94 9.09 13.73
N LEU A 438 15.00 9.20 14.65
CA LEU A 438 15.20 9.85 15.95
C LEU A 438 14.61 9.03 17.10
N PRO A 439 15.17 9.12 18.32
CA PRO A 439 14.54 8.58 19.52
C PRO A 439 13.11 9.10 19.71
N LYS A 440 12.22 8.28 20.28
CA LYS A 440 10.76 8.55 20.35
C LYS A 440 10.39 9.96 20.86
N HIS A 441 11.07 10.44 21.89
CA HIS A 441 10.80 11.77 22.47
C HIS A 441 11.22 12.91 21.52
N GLU A 442 12.39 12.81 20.90
CA GLU A 442 12.87 13.78 19.92
C GLU A 442 12.04 13.73 18.63
N ALA A 443 11.64 12.53 18.21
CA ALA A 443 10.77 12.31 17.07
C ALA A 443 9.42 13.03 17.25
N LEU A 444 8.82 12.95 18.44
CA LEU A 444 7.59 13.68 18.77
C LEU A 444 7.79 15.20 18.72
N LEU A 445 8.88 15.71 19.28
CA LEU A 445 9.19 17.15 19.24
C LEU A 445 9.39 17.66 17.81
N VAL A 446 10.15 16.92 17.00
CA VAL A 446 10.37 17.25 15.58
C VAL A 446 9.06 17.21 14.80
N PHE A 447 8.23 16.18 15.01
CA PHE A 447 6.91 16.06 14.40
C PHE A 447 6.00 17.23 14.78
N LYS A 448 5.83 17.54 16.07
CA LYS A 448 5.05 18.71 16.54
C LYS A 448 5.56 20.01 15.94
N ASN A 449 6.88 20.21 15.90
CA ASN A 449 7.48 21.42 15.32
C ASN A 449 7.26 21.54 13.80
N ILE A 450 7.17 20.43 13.07
CA ILE A 450 6.81 20.41 11.64
C ILE A 450 5.36 20.83 11.43
N CYS A 451 4.47 20.45 12.35
CA CYS A 451 3.05 20.80 12.30
C CYS A 451 2.72 22.19 12.87
N ARG A 452 3.54 22.78 13.75
CA ARG A 452 3.22 23.99 14.56
C ARG A 452 3.45 25.39 13.94
N ASN A 453 3.96 25.57 12.72
CA ASN A 453 4.51 26.89 12.30
C ASN A 453 3.64 27.74 11.35
N SER A 454 2.51 28.28 11.84
CA SER A 454 1.55 29.06 11.02
C SER A 454 2.03 30.39 10.43
N HIS A 455 3.24 30.87 10.74
CA HIS A 455 3.65 32.23 10.36
C HIS A 455 4.41 32.37 9.02
N ASN A 456 4.80 31.29 8.33
CA ASN A 456 5.68 31.40 7.14
C ASN A 456 5.36 30.46 5.95
N ASN A 457 4.10 30.09 5.66
CA ASN A 457 3.72 29.28 4.47
C ASN A 457 4.53 27.97 4.28
N THR A 458 5.02 27.36 5.36
CA THR A 458 5.89 26.17 5.35
C THR A 458 5.37 25.05 6.26
N ASN A 459 4.06 25.00 6.48
CA ASN A 459 3.43 23.93 7.24
C ASN A 459 3.26 22.68 6.39
N PHE A 460 3.52 21.53 6.99
CA PHE A 460 3.14 20.26 6.39
C PHE A 460 1.63 20.08 6.56
N ASN A 461 0.88 20.18 5.46
CA ASN A 461 -0.56 19.95 5.42
C ASN A 461 -0.89 18.55 4.85
N GLY A 462 0.10 17.68 4.65
CA GLY A 462 -0.07 16.35 4.04
C GLY A 462 -0.42 16.35 2.55
N SER A 463 -0.97 17.45 2.01
CA SER A 463 -1.17 17.70 0.58
C SER A 463 -0.20 18.77 0.06
N PHE A 464 0.21 18.62 -1.20
CA PHE A 464 1.14 19.54 -1.86
C PHE A 464 0.51 20.07 -3.16
N PRO A 465 0.50 21.39 -3.41
CA PRO A 465 -0.10 21.92 -4.63
C PRO A 465 0.77 21.67 -5.87
N LYS A 466 2.09 21.50 -5.70
CA LYS A 466 3.02 21.20 -6.80
C LYS A 466 4.09 20.20 -6.34
N CYS A 467 4.54 19.34 -7.25
CA CYS A 467 5.68 18.43 -7.02
C CYS A 467 6.92 19.13 -6.45
N ASN A 468 7.22 20.36 -6.91
CA ASN A 468 8.38 21.12 -6.43
C ASN A 468 8.29 21.53 -4.96
N ASP A 469 7.09 21.62 -4.38
CA ASP A 469 6.93 21.97 -2.97
C ASP A 469 7.30 20.80 -2.05
N ILE A 470 7.22 19.56 -2.54
CA ILE A 470 7.78 18.38 -1.87
C ILE A 470 9.29 18.55 -1.68
N SER A 471 10.01 18.98 -2.73
CA SER A 471 11.47 19.23 -2.66
C SER A 471 11.85 20.25 -1.58
N LYS A 472 11.07 21.33 -1.49
CA LYS A 472 11.29 22.42 -0.53
C LYS A 472 11.04 21.91 0.89
N PHE A 473 9.96 21.16 1.08
CA PHE A 473 9.64 20.52 2.35
C PHE A 473 10.74 19.55 2.78
N MET A 474 11.20 18.67 1.90
CA MET A 474 12.28 17.71 2.19
C MET A 474 13.58 18.40 2.58
N ARG A 475 13.92 19.55 1.97
CA ARG A 475 15.09 20.36 2.38
C ARG A 475 14.94 20.94 3.79
N ILE A 476 13.74 21.41 4.14
CA ILE A 476 13.45 21.91 5.50
C ILE A 476 13.52 20.76 6.52
N LEU A 477 12.90 19.62 6.22
CA LEU A 477 12.93 18.42 7.04
C LEU A 477 14.37 17.94 7.29
N THR A 478 15.18 17.86 6.22
CA THR A 478 16.59 17.47 6.32
C THR A 478 17.37 18.40 7.25
N LYS A 479 17.16 19.73 7.17
CA LYS A 479 17.81 20.70 8.07
C LYS A 479 17.40 20.51 9.52
N ARG A 480 16.13 20.20 9.78
CA ARG A 480 15.61 19.98 11.15
C ARG A 480 16.10 18.67 11.75
N ILE A 481 16.22 17.61 10.96
CA ILE A 481 16.79 16.34 11.42
C ILE A 481 18.28 16.52 11.72
N LYS A 482 19.01 17.26 10.88
CA LYS A 482 20.41 17.62 11.13
C LYS A 482 20.63 18.39 12.43
N SER A 483 19.72 19.30 12.79
CA SER A 483 19.91 20.09 14.02
C SER A 483 19.76 19.28 15.32
N HIS A 484 19.29 18.04 15.23
CA HIS A 484 19.12 17.13 16.36
C HIS A 484 20.13 15.95 16.33
N ARG A 485 21.05 15.92 15.36
CA ARG A 485 22.12 14.91 15.26
C ARG A 485 23.48 15.59 15.17
N GLU A 486 24.44 15.14 15.97
CA GLU A 486 25.80 15.73 16.04
C GLU A 486 26.71 15.34 14.85
N ASP A 487 26.37 14.28 14.11
CA ASP A 487 27.19 13.73 13.02
C ASP A 487 26.73 14.11 11.59
N GLU A 488 27.64 13.95 10.60
CA GLU A 488 27.33 14.08 9.16
C GLU A 488 26.18 13.14 8.73
N ILE A 489 25.47 13.48 7.64
CA ILE A 489 24.33 12.65 7.20
C ILE A 489 24.83 11.26 6.77
N ASP A 490 24.59 10.26 7.61
CA ASP A 490 24.81 8.86 7.26
C ASP A 490 24.02 8.46 6.01
N SER A 491 24.56 7.49 5.26
CA SER A 491 23.91 6.89 4.09
C SER A 491 22.49 6.36 4.40
N PHE A 492 22.25 5.91 5.64
CA PHE A 492 20.94 5.48 6.13
C PHE A 492 19.92 6.62 6.17
N THR A 493 20.30 7.78 6.73
CA THR A 493 19.42 8.95 6.83
C THR A 493 19.05 9.49 5.45
N CYS A 494 20.03 9.56 4.53
CA CYS A 494 19.78 9.88 3.13
C CYS A 494 18.77 8.91 2.50
N ARG A 495 18.93 7.60 2.73
CA ARG A 495 18.03 6.57 2.20
C ARG A 495 16.60 6.70 2.73
N SER A 496 16.41 6.92 4.03
CA SER A 496 15.07 7.06 4.62
C SER A 496 14.35 8.31 4.12
N LEU A 497 15.07 9.43 3.97
CA LEU A 497 14.51 10.66 3.40
C LEU A 497 14.12 10.50 1.92
N LEU A 498 14.93 9.79 1.11
CA LEU A 498 14.57 9.51 -0.29
C LEU A 498 13.32 8.63 -0.41
N LYS A 499 13.16 7.65 0.49
CA LYS A 499 11.94 6.82 0.53
C LYS A 499 10.72 7.67 0.88
N LEU A 500 10.84 8.57 1.86
CA LEU A 500 9.75 9.48 2.25
C LEU A 500 9.36 10.41 1.09
N GLU A 501 10.34 10.99 0.40
CA GLU A 501 10.10 11.86 -0.76
C GLU A 501 9.33 11.13 -1.87
N VAL A 502 9.63 9.85 -2.10
CA VAL A 502 8.89 9.01 -3.04
C VAL A 502 7.47 8.69 -2.56
N GLU A 503 7.25 8.45 -1.27
CA GLU A 503 5.89 8.24 -0.74
C GLU A 503 5.04 9.50 -0.93
N PHE A 504 5.59 10.69 -0.70
CA PHE A 504 4.88 11.95 -0.99
C PHE A 504 4.56 12.11 -2.46
N LEU A 505 5.48 11.75 -3.37
CA LEU A 505 5.20 11.77 -4.81
C LEU A 505 4.11 10.78 -5.21
N LYS A 506 4.08 9.59 -4.59
CA LYS A 506 3.03 8.59 -4.81
C LYS A 506 1.67 9.11 -4.37
N ASN A 507 1.57 9.64 -3.14
CA ASN A 507 0.32 10.18 -2.60
C ASN A 507 -0.16 11.39 -3.41
N TRP A 508 0.76 12.28 -3.82
CA TRP A 508 0.44 13.42 -4.70
C TRP A 508 -0.11 12.99 -6.06
N LEU A 509 0.47 11.94 -6.66
CA LEU A 509 0.02 11.40 -7.94
C LEU A 509 -1.36 10.74 -7.86
N ILE A 510 -1.76 10.26 -6.68
CA ILE A 510 -3.10 9.72 -6.47
C ILE A 510 -4.15 10.84 -6.57
N GLU A 511 -3.86 12.00 -5.99
CA GLU A 511 -4.71 13.20 -6.07
C GLU A 511 -4.69 13.87 -7.46
N HIS A 512 -3.60 13.73 -8.20
CA HIS A 512 -3.38 14.35 -9.52
C HIS A 512 -3.19 13.28 -10.60
N ASP A 513 -4.19 12.42 -10.74
CA ASP A 513 -4.15 11.24 -11.61
C ASP A 513 -3.60 11.57 -13.02
N LYS A 514 -4.05 12.63 -13.68
CA LYS A 514 -3.65 12.96 -15.06
C LYS A 514 -2.22 13.52 -15.23
N GLU A 515 -1.48 13.78 -14.15
CA GLU A 515 -0.19 14.48 -14.19
C GLU A 515 1.04 13.55 -14.09
N TYR A 516 0.94 12.29 -14.52
CA TYR A 516 2.04 11.31 -14.45
C TYR A 516 3.39 11.81 -14.99
N CYS A 517 3.39 12.55 -16.12
CA CYS A 517 4.63 13.06 -16.74
C CYS A 517 5.39 14.02 -15.83
N THR A 518 4.69 14.83 -15.02
CA THR A 518 5.32 15.79 -14.10
C THR A 518 6.11 15.07 -12.99
N VAL A 519 5.58 13.94 -12.52
CA VAL A 519 6.25 13.09 -11.51
C VAL A 519 7.45 12.38 -12.12
N LEU A 520 7.35 11.90 -13.36
CA LEU A 520 8.47 11.29 -14.08
C LEU A 520 9.59 12.31 -14.31
N ASP A 521 9.26 13.54 -14.70
CA ASP A 521 10.21 14.63 -14.83
C ASP A 521 10.89 14.96 -13.50
N TYR A 522 10.13 15.00 -12.41
CA TYR A 522 10.69 15.25 -11.08
C TYR A 522 11.67 14.17 -10.65
N ILE A 523 11.34 12.88 -10.86
CA ILE A 523 12.23 11.74 -10.57
C ILE A 523 13.52 11.83 -11.42
N CYS A 524 13.41 12.29 -12.67
CA CYS A 524 14.52 12.47 -13.61
C CYS A 524 15.41 13.67 -13.32
N ALA A 525 14.81 14.80 -12.93
CA ALA A 525 15.46 16.09 -12.78
C ALA A 525 16.22 16.23 -11.47
N SER A 526 15.89 15.45 -10.45
CA SER A 526 16.55 15.58 -9.14
C SER A 526 17.99 15.03 -9.18
N ASP A 527 18.95 15.80 -8.65
CA ASP A 527 20.33 15.35 -8.39
C ASP A 527 20.40 14.18 -7.37
N ARG A 528 19.26 13.84 -6.79
CA ARG A 528 19.06 12.76 -5.83
C ARG A 528 18.56 11.54 -6.60
N ASN A 529 19.14 10.36 -6.37
CA ASN A 529 18.76 9.14 -7.09
C ASN A 529 17.36 8.58 -6.68
N LEU A 530 16.29 9.39 -6.78
CA LEU A 530 14.90 9.04 -6.42
C LEU A 530 14.38 7.84 -7.20
N TRP A 531 14.87 7.66 -8.43
CA TRP A 531 14.53 6.53 -9.30
C TRP A 531 14.79 5.15 -8.65
N PHE A 532 15.69 5.05 -7.67
CA PHE A 532 15.99 3.78 -6.98
C PHE A 532 14.83 3.33 -6.07
N TYR A 533 14.01 4.26 -5.57
CA TYR A 533 12.93 3.98 -4.63
C TYR A 533 11.53 4.17 -5.23
N SER A 534 11.40 4.68 -6.46
CA SER A 534 10.13 4.99 -7.14
C SER A 534 9.30 3.76 -7.57
N ALA A 535 9.57 2.59 -6.98
CA ALA A 535 8.92 1.35 -7.37
C ALA A 535 7.39 1.39 -7.18
N LYS A 536 6.91 2.03 -6.10
CA LYS A 536 5.48 2.19 -5.83
C LYS A 536 4.80 3.15 -6.79
N VAL A 537 5.45 4.27 -7.13
CA VAL A 537 4.94 5.26 -8.10
C VAL A 537 4.68 4.61 -9.45
N PHE A 538 5.65 3.86 -9.98
CA PHE A 538 5.47 3.14 -11.24
C PHE A 538 4.40 2.04 -11.18
N LYS A 539 4.20 1.39 -10.02
CA LYS A 539 3.11 0.42 -9.85
C LYS A 539 1.74 1.10 -9.93
N TYR A 540 1.63 2.30 -9.38
CA TYR A 540 0.40 3.09 -9.45
C TYR A 540 0.12 3.55 -10.89
N ILE A 541 1.14 4.07 -11.59
CA ILE A 541 1.03 4.44 -13.02
C ILE A 541 0.54 3.24 -13.85
N ASP A 542 1.11 2.07 -13.60
CA ASP A 542 0.72 0.82 -14.25
C ASP A 542 -0.74 0.44 -13.96
N GLN A 543 -1.16 0.45 -12.69
CA GLN A 543 -2.55 0.15 -12.32
C GLN A 543 -3.57 1.13 -12.93
N LYS A 544 -3.21 2.40 -13.10
CA LYS A 544 -4.12 3.41 -13.65
C LYS A 544 -4.23 3.39 -15.17
N LEU A 545 -3.12 3.10 -15.85
CA LEU A 545 -3.07 3.07 -17.31
C LEU A 545 -3.17 1.64 -17.88
N ASP A 546 -3.35 0.65 -16.99
CA ASP A 546 -3.37 -0.78 -17.27
C ASP A 546 -2.24 -1.23 -18.23
N LEU A 547 -1.04 -0.70 -17.99
CA LEU A 547 0.08 -0.82 -18.93
C LEU A 547 0.45 -2.29 -19.18
N MET A 548 0.38 -3.12 -18.14
CA MET A 548 0.76 -4.53 -18.25
C MET A 548 -0.23 -5.39 -19.03
N SER A 549 -1.54 -5.13 -18.97
CA SER A 549 -2.52 -5.86 -19.79
C SER A 549 -2.39 -5.48 -21.27
N ILE A 550 -2.07 -4.21 -21.54
CA ILE A 550 -1.88 -3.68 -22.90
C ILE A 550 -0.66 -4.30 -23.59
N ILE A 551 0.33 -4.79 -22.84
CA ILE A 551 1.53 -5.45 -23.37
C ILE A 551 1.26 -6.90 -23.80
N GLU A 552 0.14 -7.50 -23.33
CA GLU A 552 -0.35 -8.79 -23.82
C GLU A 552 -1.12 -8.64 -25.15
N ILE A 553 -1.53 -7.42 -25.51
CA ILE A 553 -2.15 -7.07 -26.80
C ILE A 553 -1.07 -6.80 -27.86
N ARG A 554 -1.38 -7.02 -29.14
CA ARG A 554 -0.47 -6.75 -30.27
C ARG A 554 0.06 -5.32 -30.22
N ILE A 555 1.38 -5.14 -30.33
CA ILE A 555 2.10 -3.86 -30.20
C ILE A 555 1.58 -2.78 -31.18
N GLU A 556 1.03 -3.20 -32.32
CA GLU A 556 0.42 -2.32 -33.33
C GLU A 556 -0.79 -1.52 -32.80
N GLU A 557 -1.53 -2.07 -31.83
CA GLU A 557 -2.74 -1.46 -31.26
C GLU A 557 -2.42 -0.45 -30.15
N ILE A 558 -1.22 -0.48 -29.56
CA ILE A 558 -0.79 0.41 -28.46
C ILE A 558 -0.81 1.89 -28.89
N SER A 559 -0.47 2.15 -30.16
CA SER A 559 -0.43 3.50 -30.73
C SER A 559 -1.82 4.14 -30.92
N SER A 560 -2.88 3.33 -30.85
CA SER A 560 -4.27 3.77 -31.02
C SER A 560 -4.97 4.15 -29.70
N ILE A 561 -4.38 3.81 -28.56
CA ILE A 561 -4.95 4.04 -27.23
C ILE A 561 -4.75 5.50 -26.82
N GLU A 562 -5.84 6.25 -26.71
CA GLU A 562 -5.82 7.69 -26.45
C GLU A 562 -5.18 8.06 -25.10
N GLU A 563 -5.35 7.21 -24.09
CA GLU A 563 -4.81 7.38 -22.74
C GLU A 563 -3.27 7.26 -22.69
N LEU A 564 -2.66 6.55 -23.65
CA LEU A 564 -1.21 6.36 -23.74
C LEU A 564 -0.49 7.46 -24.54
N LYS A 565 -1.21 8.27 -25.32
CA LYS A 565 -0.61 9.30 -26.19
C LYS A 565 0.30 10.25 -25.42
N LYS A 566 -0.13 10.73 -24.25
CA LYS A 566 0.66 11.64 -23.41
C LYS A 566 1.95 10.99 -22.87
N LEU A 567 1.89 9.71 -22.52
CA LEU A 567 3.04 8.94 -22.04
C LEU A 567 4.00 8.61 -23.20
N ASP A 568 3.45 8.33 -24.37
CA ASP A 568 4.21 8.04 -25.59
C ASP A 568 4.94 9.30 -26.10
N GLU A 569 4.25 10.45 -26.12
CA GLU A 569 4.84 11.78 -26.40
C GLU A 569 5.98 12.11 -25.42
N TYR A 570 5.82 11.80 -24.14
CA TYR A 570 6.85 11.98 -23.12
C TYR A 570 8.11 11.17 -23.43
N PHE A 571 7.97 9.88 -23.73
CA PHE A 571 9.11 9.02 -24.05
C PHE A 571 9.72 9.27 -25.43
N CYS A 572 9.01 9.93 -26.35
CA CYS A 572 9.55 10.39 -27.63
C CYS A 572 10.59 11.51 -27.48
N GLN A 573 10.54 12.30 -26.39
CA GLN A 573 11.50 13.36 -26.11
C GLN A 573 12.80 12.74 -25.54
N THR A 574 13.77 12.49 -26.42
CA THR A 574 15.02 11.77 -26.08
C THR A 574 16.03 12.68 -25.38
N ASN A 575 16.13 12.56 -24.05
CA ASN A 575 17.18 13.17 -23.22
C ASN A 575 17.88 12.08 -22.37
N LYS A 576 19.15 12.26 -21.98
CA LYS A 576 19.89 11.29 -21.13
C LYS A 576 19.17 10.88 -19.84
N GLN A 577 18.25 11.70 -19.34
CA GLN A 577 17.45 11.43 -18.16
C GLN A 577 16.28 10.47 -18.45
N THR A 578 15.62 10.59 -19.61
CA THR A 578 14.48 9.72 -19.98
C THR A 578 14.92 8.27 -20.20
N GLU A 579 16.16 8.03 -20.65
CA GLU A 579 16.73 6.67 -20.79
C GLU A 579 16.77 5.86 -19.47
N LYS A 580 16.97 6.53 -18.32
CA LYS A 580 17.01 5.83 -17.03
C LYS A 580 15.64 5.25 -16.68
N ILE A 581 14.58 6.04 -16.85
CA ILE A 581 13.20 5.61 -16.60
C ILE A 581 12.80 4.52 -17.60
N GLN A 582 13.16 4.67 -18.88
CA GLN A 582 12.91 3.66 -19.90
C GLN A 582 13.50 2.30 -19.50
N ARG A 583 14.76 2.25 -19.02
CA ARG A 583 15.39 1.01 -18.54
C ARG A 583 14.67 0.38 -17.35
N ILE A 584 14.20 1.20 -16.41
CA ILE A 584 13.45 0.71 -15.24
C ILE A 584 12.13 0.11 -15.69
N MET A 585 11.39 0.80 -16.56
CA MET A 585 10.14 0.31 -17.14
C MET A 585 10.34 -1.02 -17.88
N ILE A 586 11.35 -1.12 -18.75
CA ILE A 586 11.71 -2.37 -19.46
C ILE A 586 11.91 -3.52 -18.49
N ASN A 587 12.69 -3.32 -17.42
CA ASN A 587 12.97 -4.40 -16.47
C ASN A 587 11.73 -4.83 -15.69
N ARG A 588 10.82 -3.91 -15.37
CA ARG A 588 9.58 -4.22 -14.66
C ARG A 588 8.60 -4.98 -15.53
N ILE A 589 8.38 -4.50 -16.76
CA ILE A 589 7.56 -5.18 -17.76
C ILE A 589 8.10 -6.59 -17.98
N ASN A 590 9.42 -6.73 -18.19
CA ASN A 590 10.09 -8.03 -18.34
C ASN A 590 9.82 -8.97 -17.16
N THR A 591 9.87 -8.45 -15.92
CA THR A 591 9.61 -9.26 -14.71
C THR A 591 8.14 -9.68 -14.61
N HIS A 592 7.21 -8.80 -15.00
CA HIS A 592 5.78 -9.08 -15.00
C HIS A 592 5.42 -10.20 -15.98
N ILE A 593 5.79 -10.03 -17.26
CA ILE A 593 5.52 -11.03 -18.31
C ILE A 593 6.11 -12.39 -17.93
N PHE A 594 7.34 -12.44 -17.40
CA PHE A 594 7.96 -13.69 -16.97
C PHE A 594 7.15 -14.40 -15.85
N ASN A 595 6.54 -13.64 -14.93
CA ASN A 595 5.68 -14.21 -13.89
C ASN A 595 4.32 -14.69 -14.43
N CYS A 596 3.77 -14.07 -15.48
CA CYS A 596 2.51 -14.48 -16.12
C CYS A 596 2.65 -15.84 -16.83
N ILE A 597 3.78 -16.08 -17.51
CA ILE A 597 4.08 -17.35 -18.19
C ILE A 597 3.99 -18.57 -17.24
N GLY A 598 4.23 -18.37 -15.93
CA GLY A 598 4.14 -19.42 -14.92
C GLY A 598 2.74 -19.72 -14.37
N LYS A 599 1.74 -18.85 -14.57
CA LYS A 599 0.42 -18.92 -13.89
C LYS A 599 -0.69 -19.59 -14.71
N GLU A 600 -0.63 -19.57 -16.05
CA GLU A 600 -1.76 -19.96 -16.90
C GLU A 600 -2.04 -21.47 -17.00
N THR A 601 -1.19 -22.35 -16.47
CA THR A 601 -1.41 -23.82 -16.56
C THR A 601 -1.67 -24.49 -15.20
N GLY A 602 -2.30 -23.76 -14.28
CA GLY A 602 -2.68 -24.23 -12.95
C GLY A 602 -3.91 -25.14 -12.89
N THR A 603 -3.91 -26.30 -13.56
CA THR A 603 -4.79 -27.42 -13.17
C THR A 603 -4.04 -28.77 -13.23
N ASN A 604 -3.90 -29.39 -12.06
CA ASN A 604 -3.71 -30.82 -11.77
C ASN A 604 -2.83 -31.68 -12.72
N SER A 605 -1.58 -31.93 -12.33
CA SER A 605 -1.05 -33.30 -12.13
C SER A 605 0.40 -33.29 -11.64
N GLY A 606 0.71 -34.13 -10.65
CA GLY A 606 2.03 -34.27 -10.02
C GLY A 606 3.05 -34.97 -10.91
N LYS A 607 3.55 -34.28 -11.93
CA LYS A 607 4.79 -34.63 -12.64
C LYS A 607 5.89 -33.64 -12.33
N ASN A 608 7.14 -34.11 -12.39
CA ASN A 608 8.36 -33.38 -12.07
C ASN A 608 8.33 -31.95 -12.64
N ILE A 609 8.74 -30.98 -11.81
CA ILE A 609 8.74 -29.54 -12.11
C ILE A 609 9.48 -29.23 -13.43
N ASP A 610 10.48 -30.05 -13.79
CA ASP A 610 11.25 -29.90 -15.02
C ASP A 610 10.47 -30.21 -16.30
N ASP A 611 9.65 -31.27 -16.35
CA ASP A 611 8.87 -31.64 -17.56
C ASP A 611 7.73 -30.63 -17.84
N ARG A 612 7.21 -30.00 -16.78
CA ARG A 612 6.13 -29.00 -16.88
C ARG A 612 6.64 -27.69 -17.47
N ASN A 613 7.81 -27.24 -17.03
CA ASN A 613 8.45 -26.02 -17.54
C ASN A 613 8.86 -26.14 -19.01
N GLU A 614 9.21 -27.35 -19.47
CA GLU A 614 9.58 -27.62 -20.86
C GLU A 614 8.39 -27.43 -21.81
N ARG A 615 7.25 -28.06 -21.51
CA ARG A 615 6.02 -27.89 -22.30
C ARG A 615 5.51 -26.45 -22.30
N ILE A 616 5.56 -25.76 -21.16
CA ILE A 616 5.14 -24.35 -21.06
C ILE A 616 6.02 -23.46 -21.96
N SER A 617 7.35 -23.67 -21.93
CA SER A 617 8.26 -22.88 -22.76
C SER A 617 8.08 -23.11 -24.26
N GLU A 618 7.82 -24.36 -24.68
CA GLU A 618 7.59 -24.71 -26.08
C GLU A 618 6.23 -24.19 -26.58
N THR A 619 5.17 -24.35 -25.80
CA THR A 619 3.84 -23.82 -26.11
C THR A 619 3.89 -22.30 -26.26
N TYR A 620 4.51 -21.60 -25.31
CA TYR A 620 4.65 -20.14 -25.37
C TYR A 620 5.42 -19.66 -26.60
N LEU A 621 6.55 -20.30 -26.95
CA LEU A 621 7.32 -19.95 -28.15
C LEU A 621 6.50 -20.17 -29.44
N THR A 622 5.70 -21.23 -29.48
CA THR A 622 4.89 -21.61 -30.64
C THR A 622 3.72 -20.67 -30.86
N GLU A 623 2.96 -20.38 -29.81
CA GLU A 623 1.79 -19.48 -29.88
C GLU A 623 2.18 -18.04 -30.23
N ASN A 624 3.38 -17.62 -29.83
CA ASN A 624 3.85 -16.24 -29.99
C ASN A 624 4.86 -16.04 -31.14
N TYR A 625 5.12 -17.05 -31.98
CA TYR A 625 6.11 -16.94 -33.06
C TYR A 625 5.75 -15.86 -34.09
N ASP A 626 4.48 -15.80 -34.51
CA ASP A 626 4.02 -14.80 -35.49
C ASP A 626 4.15 -13.38 -34.92
N CYS A 627 3.84 -13.20 -33.63
CA CYS A 627 4.06 -11.93 -32.92
C CYS A 627 5.54 -11.56 -32.84
N PHE A 628 6.42 -12.55 -32.62
CA PHE A 628 7.88 -12.33 -32.61
C PHE A 628 8.39 -11.83 -33.97
N GLU A 629 7.94 -12.44 -35.07
CA GLU A 629 8.32 -12.01 -36.41
C GLU A 629 7.84 -10.59 -36.72
N SER A 630 6.57 -10.28 -36.43
CA SER A 630 6.00 -8.93 -36.61
C SER A 630 6.70 -7.88 -35.73
N ASN A 631 6.96 -8.19 -34.45
CA ASN A 631 7.60 -7.26 -33.52
C ASN A 631 9.06 -6.94 -33.90
N ILE A 632 9.79 -7.90 -34.47
CA ILE A 632 11.14 -7.62 -35.00
C ILE A 632 11.08 -6.69 -36.20
N GLN A 633 10.11 -6.89 -37.09
CA GLN A 633 9.92 -6.03 -38.27
C GLN A 633 9.46 -4.61 -37.89
N ALA A 634 8.70 -4.47 -36.80
CA ALA A 634 8.22 -3.19 -36.27
C ALA A 634 9.29 -2.41 -35.46
N TYR A 635 10.35 -3.06 -34.97
CA TYR A 635 11.41 -2.43 -34.16
C TYR A 635 11.98 -1.12 -34.74
N PRO A 636 12.28 -1.00 -36.05
CA PRO A 636 12.83 0.24 -36.63
C PRO A 636 11.88 1.44 -36.58
N PHE A 637 10.59 1.19 -36.41
CA PHE A 637 9.53 2.20 -36.46
C PHE A 637 8.95 2.52 -35.08
N GLY A 638 9.23 1.70 -34.05
CA GLY A 638 8.78 1.92 -32.68
C GLY A 638 9.32 3.22 -32.09
N ARG A 639 8.46 3.98 -31.41
CA ARG A 639 8.82 5.19 -30.67
C ARG A 639 8.16 5.21 -29.29
N GLY A 640 8.71 6.00 -28.38
CA GLY A 640 8.12 6.22 -27.07
C GLY A 640 7.92 4.94 -26.24
N PHE A 641 6.72 4.79 -25.67
CA PHE A 641 6.31 3.64 -24.86
C PHE A 641 6.21 2.35 -25.66
N SER A 642 5.77 2.41 -26.93
CA SER A 642 5.67 1.23 -27.79
C SER A 642 7.04 0.54 -27.97
N MET A 643 8.12 1.33 -28.03
CA MET A 643 9.48 0.82 -28.10
C MET A 643 9.92 0.15 -26.79
N ILE A 644 9.56 0.72 -25.64
CA ILE A 644 9.85 0.15 -24.30
C ILE A 644 9.16 -1.21 -24.16
N ALA A 645 7.87 -1.29 -24.50
CA ALA A 645 7.09 -2.52 -24.48
C ALA A 645 7.67 -3.59 -25.42
N LEU A 646 7.99 -3.20 -26.67
CA LEU A 646 8.56 -4.09 -27.67
C LEU A 646 9.92 -4.66 -27.25
N ILE A 647 10.81 -3.82 -26.69
CA ILE A 647 12.11 -4.29 -26.18
C ILE A 647 11.91 -5.25 -25.00
N ALA A 648 11.00 -4.93 -24.07
CA ALA A 648 10.74 -5.77 -22.91
C ALA A 648 10.16 -7.13 -23.32
N TRP A 649 9.18 -7.16 -24.22
CA TRP A 649 8.57 -8.38 -24.72
C TRP A 649 9.57 -9.25 -25.50
N LEU A 650 10.33 -8.65 -26.43
CA LEU A 650 11.38 -9.37 -27.17
C LEU A 650 12.44 -9.96 -26.24
N LYS A 651 12.80 -9.25 -25.18
CA LYS A 651 13.74 -9.74 -24.17
C LYS A 651 13.21 -11.01 -23.48
N VAL A 652 11.93 -11.05 -23.11
CA VAL A 652 11.29 -12.24 -22.52
C VAL A 652 11.28 -13.39 -23.52
N TYR A 653 10.78 -13.16 -24.74
CA TYR A 653 10.70 -14.20 -25.77
C TYR A 653 12.07 -14.83 -26.05
N LEU A 654 13.13 -14.00 -26.14
CA LEU A 654 14.50 -14.45 -26.31
C LEU A 654 15.07 -15.18 -25.09
N GLN A 655 14.67 -14.81 -23.87
CA GLN A 655 15.05 -15.54 -22.65
C GLN A 655 14.40 -16.93 -22.61
N VAL A 656 13.13 -17.05 -22.99
CA VAL A 656 12.43 -18.34 -23.13
C VAL A 656 13.06 -19.21 -24.22
N TYR A 657 13.42 -18.60 -25.36
CA TYR A 657 14.18 -19.26 -26.43
C TYR A 657 15.54 -19.75 -25.93
N THR A 658 16.27 -18.93 -25.17
CA THR A 658 17.57 -19.29 -24.60
C THR A 658 17.45 -20.45 -23.60
N PHE A 659 16.41 -20.45 -22.77
CA PHE A 659 16.11 -21.56 -21.86
C PHE A 659 15.79 -22.86 -22.62
N SER A 660 15.02 -22.76 -23.70
CA SER A 660 14.71 -23.90 -24.57
C SER A 660 15.96 -24.42 -25.30
N LEU A 661 16.85 -23.53 -25.72
CA LEU A 661 18.15 -23.89 -26.27
C LEU A 661 19.02 -24.65 -25.27
N ASN A 662 19.01 -24.27 -23.98
CA ASN A 662 19.77 -24.96 -22.94
C ASN A 662 19.39 -26.46 -22.87
N ARG A 663 18.10 -26.77 -22.99
CA ARG A 663 17.55 -28.14 -22.88
C ARG A 663 17.61 -28.97 -24.17
N ASP A 664 18.14 -28.40 -25.26
CA ASP A 664 18.27 -29.06 -26.58
C ASP A 664 16.92 -29.42 -27.24
N ASN A 665 15.89 -28.60 -27.04
CA ASN A 665 14.57 -28.80 -27.64
C ASN A 665 14.61 -28.64 -29.17
N CYS A 666 14.14 -29.65 -29.90
CA CYS A 666 14.17 -29.69 -31.38
C CYS A 666 12.82 -29.31 -32.04
N SER A 667 12.02 -28.43 -31.43
CA SER A 667 10.70 -28.08 -31.99
C SER A 667 10.79 -27.36 -33.34
N THR A 668 9.69 -27.39 -34.12
CA THR A 668 9.60 -26.73 -35.43
C THR A 668 9.85 -25.22 -35.33
N VAL A 669 9.39 -24.60 -34.25
CA VAL A 669 9.58 -23.17 -33.95
C VAL A 669 11.04 -22.84 -33.69
N MET A 670 11.78 -23.70 -32.99
CA MET A 670 13.22 -23.53 -32.78
C MET A 670 13.99 -23.51 -34.11
N SER A 671 13.59 -24.35 -35.08
CA SER A 671 14.17 -24.33 -36.43
C SER A 671 13.83 -23.05 -37.20
N ASN A 672 12.62 -22.51 -37.02
CA ASN A 672 12.21 -21.25 -37.66
C ASN A 672 13.00 -20.06 -37.10
N ILE A 673 13.15 -19.97 -35.77
CA ILE A 673 13.98 -18.94 -35.12
C ILE A 673 15.45 -19.09 -35.55
N ASP A 674 15.98 -20.32 -35.62
CA ASP A 674 17.35 -20.60 -36.07
C ASP A 674 17.60 -20.13 -37.51
N LYS A 675 16.66 -20.39 -38.44
CA LYS A 675 16.73 -19.89 -39.82
C LYS A 675 16.68 -18.36 -39.88
N LEU A 676 15.79 -17.75 -39.09
CA LEU A 676 15.60 -16.29 -39.06
C LEU A 676 16.88 -15.59 -38.55
N LEU A 677 17.51 -16.11 -37.50
CA LEU A 677 18.79 -15.60 -37.00
C LEU A 677 19.95 -15.91 -37.95
N THR A 678 19.95 -17.04 -38.66
CA THR A 678 21.02 -17.38 -39.62
C THR A 678 21.03 -16.45 -40.83
N ASN A 679 19.87 -16.16 -41.39
CA ASN A 679 19.76 -15.44 -42.66
C ASN A 679 19.93 -13.93 -42.55
N ASN A 680 19.82 -13.36 -41.34
CA ASN A 680 19.86 -11.91 -41.13
C ASN A 680 21.16 -11.43 -40.47
N GLU A 681 21.80 -10.45 -41.10
CA GLU A 681 23.08 -9.87 -40.66
C GLU A 681 22.95 -8.42 -40.14
N SER A 682 21.73 -7.89 -39.97
CA SER A 682 21.55 -6.52 -39.50
C SER A 682 22.17 -6.30 -38.10
N ALA A 683 22.50 -5.04 -37.78
CA ALA A 683 23.05 -4.67 -36.48
C ALA A 683 22.10 -5.03 -35.31
N PHE A 684 20.79 -4.99 -35.55
CA PHE A 684 19.79 -5.39 -34.56
C PHE A 684 19.84 -6.90 -34.30
N TYR A 685 19.85 -7.73 -35.36
CA TYR A 685 20.00 -9.18 -35.22
C TYR A 685 21.33 -9.58 -34.58
N SER A 686 22.40 -8.84 -34.84
CA SER A 686 23.69 -9.02 -34.16
C SER A 686 23.56 -8.75 -32.66
N THR A 687 22.77 -7.75 -32.26
CA THR A 687 22.49 -7.44 -30.85
C THR A 687 21.67 -8.57 -30.19
N LEU A 688 20.67 -9.12 -30.89
CA LEU A 688 19.90 -10.27 -30.38
C LEU A 688 20.79 -11.51 -30.20
N LYS A 689 21.64 -11.81 -31.18
CA LYS A 689 22.62 -12.92 -31.11
C LYS A 689 23.55 -12.76 -29.91
N ILE A 690 24.09 -11.56 -29.68
CA ILE A 690 24.94 -11.27 -28.51
C ILE A 690 24.17 -11.43 -27.20
N PHE A 691 22.91 -10.97 -27.16
CA PHE A 691 22.06 -11.11 -25.97
C PHE A 691 21.80 -12.59 -25.63
N ILE A 692 21.48 -13.42 -26.63
CA ILE A 692 21.30 -14.87 -26.45
C ILE A 692 22.61 -15.50 -25.98
N MET A 693 23.74 -15.21 -26.64
CA MET A 693 25.05 -15.74 -26.27
C MET A 693 25.46 -15.40 -24.84
N LYS A 694 25.27 -14.14 -24.43
CA LYS A 694 25.52 -13.70 -23.06
C LYS A 694 24.63 -14.45 -22.07
N SER A 695 23.35 -14.62 -22.40
CA SER A 695 22.38 -15.34 -21.56
C SER A 695 22.75 -16.82 -21.43
N LEU A 696 23.22 -17.46 -22.51
CA LEU A 696 23.73 -18.84 -22.48
C LEU A 696 24.97 -18.96 -21.57
N CYS A 697 25.98 -18.10 -21.73
CA CYS A 697 27.14 -18.09 -20.84
C CYS A 697 26.74 -17.96 -19.36
N GLN A 698 25.74 -17.11 -19.06
CA GLN A 698 25.24 -16.95 -17.70
C GLN A 698 24.49 -18.18 -17.18
N ILE A 699 23.65 -18.81 -18.00
CA ILE A 699 22.89 -20.02 -17.63
C ILE A 699 23.84 -21.19 -17.34
N TYR A 700 24.85 -21.38 -18.19
CA TYR A 700 25.82 -22.46 -18.04
C TYR A 700 26.95 -22.14 -17.06
N CYS A 701 27.11 -20.88 -16.63
CA CYS A 701 28.23 -20.40 -15.83
C CYS A 701 29.60 -20.67 -16.48
N VAL A 702 29.68 -20.54 -17.81
CA VAL A 702 30.87 -20.85 -18.62
C VAL A 702 31.31 -19.65 -19.45
N ASP A 703 32.55 -19.67 -19.92
CA ASP A 703 33.04 -18.69 -20.90
C ASP A 703 32.60 -19.03 -22.34
N LEU A 704 33.00 -18.21 -23.30
CA LEU A 704 32.60 -18.38 -24.70
C LEU A 704 33.29 -19.58 -25.38
N GLU A 705 34.47 -20.00 -24.91
CA GLU A 705 35.19 -21.15 -25.47
C GLU A 705 34.56 -22.46 -24.98
N GLU A 706 34.24 -22.54 -23.69
CA GLU A 706 33.53 -23.66 -23.08
C GLU A 706 32.09 -23.79 -23.64
N LEU A 707 31.42 -22.66 -23.91
CA LEU A 707 30.10 -22.68 -24.52
C LEU A 707 30.12 -23.27 -25.93
N TYR A 708 31.21 -23.08 -26.68
CA TYR A 708 31.37 -23.68 -28.00
C TYR A 708 31.33 -25.19 -27.89
N ASP A 709 32.10 -25.79 -26.98
CA ASP A 709 32.20 -27.24 -26.80
C ASP A 709 30.83 -27.89 -26.51
N ILE A 710 29.95 -27.17 -25.80
CA ILE A 710 28.57 -27.58 -25.54
C ILE A 710 27.70 -27.57 -26.82
N PHE A 711 27.84 -26.54 -27.66
CA PHE A 711 26.97 -26.33 -28.82
C PHE A 711 27.50 -26.91 -30.15
N VAL A 712 28.73 -27.45 -30.18
CA VAL A 712 29.32 -28.08 -31.39
C VAL A 712 28.40 -29.15 -31.98
N TYR A 713 27.77 -29.95 -31.12
CA TYR A 713 27.00 -31.12 -31.52
C TYR A 713 25.49 -30.85 -31.65
N ARG A 714 25.00 -29.68 -31.20
CA ARG A 714 23.57 -29.30 -31.25
C ARG A 714 23.14 -28.76 -32.59
N THR A 715 21.88 -28.95 -32.99
CA THR A 715 21.33 -28.60 -34.32
C THR A 715 21.06 -27.10 -34.53
N CYS A 716 21.77 -26.21 -33.85
CA CYS A 716 21.61 -24.76 -33.99
C CYS A 716 22.67 -24.18 -34.94
N THR A 717 22.24 -23.72 -36.11
CA THR A 717 23.14 -23.37 -37.21
C THR A 717 23.79 -21.99 -37.04
N TRP A 718 23.05 -20.98 -36.57
CA TRP A 718 23.62 -19.63 -36.42
C TRP A 718 24.67 -19.55 -35.30
N ILE A 719 24.52 -20.31 -34.22
CA ILE A 719 25.53 -20.37 -33.14
C ILE A 719 26.82 -21.01 -33.66
N ARG A 720 26.70 -22.10 -34.45
CA ARG A 720 27.83 -22.77 -35.08
C ARG A 720 28.55 -21.85 -36.08
N THR A 721 27.85 -21.01 -36.84
CA THR A 721 28.49 -20.07 -37.77
C THR A 721 29.26 -18.97 -37.03
N VAL A 722 28.74 -18.46 -35.92
CA VAL A 722 29.46 -17.50 -35.06
C VAL A 722 30.75 -18.13 -34.50
N PHE A 723 30.65 -19.37 -34.01
CA PHE A 723 31.80 -20.07 -33.46
C PHE A 723 32.81 -20.55 -34.51
N SER A 724 32.38 -20.97 -35.69
CA SER A 724 33.30 -21.33 -36.77
C SER A 724 34.08 -20.11 -37.25
N HIS A 725 33.45 -18.94 -37.27
CA HIS A 725 34.12 -17.67 -37.52
C HIS A 725 35.13 -17.31 -36.42
N TYR A 726 34.77 -17.53 -35.14
CA TYR A 726 35.66 -17.37 -34.00
C TYR A 726 36.86 -18.32 -34.04
N LYS A 727 36.65 -19.63 -34.29
CA LYS A 727 37.71 -20.63 -34.41
C LYS A 727 38.58 -20.43 -35.64
N TYR A 728 38.03 -20.05 -36.79
CA TYR A 728 38.82 -19.71 -37.98
C TYR A 728 39.75 -18.53 -37.71
N GLN A 729 39.28 -17.53 -36.95
CA GLN A 729 40.10 -16.42 -36.49
C GLN A 729 41.15 -16.83 -35.44
N GLN A 730 40.83 -17.76 -34.53
CA GLN A 730 41.81 -18.31 -33.58
C GLN A 730 42.86 -19.20 -34.25
N GLN A 731 42.49 -20.03 -35.22
CA GLN A 731 43.40 -20.93 -35.94
C GLN A 731 44.40 -20.14 -36.80
N ARG A 732 43.98 -19.05 -37.44
CA ARG A 732 44.92 -18.09 -38.06
C ARG A 732 45.84 -17.38 -37.03
N LYS A 733 45.42 -17.30 -35.76
CA LYS A 733 46.19 -16.71 -34.65
C LYS A 733 46.99 -17.73 -33.82
N SER A 734 46.97 -19.03 -34.16
CA SER A 734 47.60 -20.11 -33.38
C SER A 734 49.13 -20.06 -33.31
N SER A 735 49.80 -19.14 -34.01
CA SER A 735 51.21 -18.81 -33.79
C SER A 735 51.46 -17.80 -32.66
N GLN A 736 50.42 -17.18 -32.07
CA GLN A 736 50.55 -16.20 -30.97
C GLN A 736 49.38 -16.30 -29.96
N ASN A 737 49.60 -16.94 -28.81
CA ASN A 737 48.72 -16.91 -27.62
C ASN A 737 48.62 -15.52 -26.95
N ILE A 738 48.76 -14.43 -27.72
CA ILE A 738 48.68 -13.06 -27.23
C ILE A 738 47.44 -12.44 -27.87
N ILE A 739 46.39 -12.24 -27.05
CA ILE A 739 45.22 -11.46 -27.46
C ILE A 739 45.67 -10.02 -27.62
N LEU A 740 45.99 -9.64 -28.85
CA LEU A 740 46.30 -8.27 -29.21
C LEU A 740 45.00 -7.47 -29.31
N PRO A 741 45.01 -6.19 -28.92
CA PRO A 741 43.91 -5.32 -29.24
C PRO A 741 43.84 -5.22 -30.77
N THR A 742 42.79 -5.80 -31.35
CA THR A 742 42.51 -5.68 -32.78
C THR A 742 42.35 -4.21 -33.14
N PRO A 743 42.75 -3.80 -34.37
CA PRO A 743 42.32 -2.51 -34.89
C PRO A 743 40.80 -2.40 -34.69
N LEU A 744 40.31 -1.25 -34.22
CA LEU A 744 38.88 -0.95 -34.21
C LEU A 744 38.30 -1.41 -35.56
N PHE A 745 37.18 -2.13 -35.54
CA PHE A 745 36.70 -3.00 -36.63
C PHE A 745 36.77 -2.40 -38.05
N GLU A 746 36.74 -1.07 -38.18
CA GLU A 746 36.90 -0.32 -39.43
C GLU A 746 38.30 -0.44 -40.07
N GLY A 747 39.38 -0.66 -39.32
CA GLY A 747 40.77 -0.72 -39.80
C GLY A 747 41.28 -2.06 -40.36
N LYS A 748 40.44 -3.09 -40.36
CA LYS A 748 40.89 -4.49 -40.57
C LYS A 748 41.44 -4.75 -41.96
N GLU A 749 40.79 -4.25 -43.01
CA GLU A 749 41.23 -4.45 -44.40
C GLU A 749 42.56 -3.76 -44.68
N GLU A 750 42.70 -2.52 -44.21
CA GLU A 750 43.95 -1.75 -44.35
C GLU A 750 45.12 -2.39 -43.59
N TYR A 751 44.86 -2.98 -42.42
CA TYR A 751 45.87 -3.74 -41.68
C TYR A 751 46.33 -4.99 -42.44
N ILE A 752 45.40 -5.75 -43.05
CA ILE A 752 45.74 -6.93 -43.87
C ILE A 752 46.58 -6.50 -45.08
N ASN A 753 46.19 -5.41 -45.77
CA ASN A 753 46.95 -4.88 -46.90
C ASN A 753 48.39 -4.51 -46.54
N ILE A 754 48.61 -3.90 -45.37
CA ILE A 754 49.94 -3.54 -44.87
C ILE A 754 50.73 -4.80 -44.45
N LEU A 755 50.06 -5.78 -43.85
CA LEU A 755 50.65 -7.04 -43.41
C LEU A 755 51.13 -7.87 -44.62
N ASP A 756 50.27 -8.08 -45.62
CA ASP A 756 50.57 -8.87 -46.82
C ASP A 756 51.75 -8.23 -47.59
N ALA A 757 51.76 -6.91 -47.70
CA ALA A 757 52.85 -6.18 -48.34
C ALA A 757 54.16 -6.16 -47.51
N SER A 758 54.11 -6.48 -46.21
CA SER A 758 55.28 -6.61 -45.35
C SER A 758 56.03 -7.94 -45.53
N GLU A 759 55.36 -8.95 -46.08
CA GLU A 759 55.89 -10.30 -46.28
C GLU A 759 56.70 -10.42 -47.59
N ASP A 760 56.49 -9.53 -48.57
CA ASP A 760 57.24 -9.50 -49.83
C ASP A 760 58.70 -8.98 -49.67
N ASP A 761 59.66 -9.57 -50.40
CA ASP A 761 61.11 -9.32 -50.21
C ASP A 761 61.72 -8.20 -51.09
N THR A 762 60.91 -7.51 -51.90
CA THR A 762 61.32 -6.33 -52.69
C THR A 762 61.21 -5.01 -51.87
N ALA A 763 61.72 -5.07 -50.64
CA ALA A 763 61.19 -4.38 -49.46
C ALA A 763 61.66 -2.93 -49.15
N MET A 764 62.10 -2.10 -50.10
CA MET A 764 62.38 -0.68 -49.78
C MET A 764 61.45 0.33 -50.46
N GLY A 765 61.10 0.13 -51.73
CA GLY A 765 60.20 1.03 -52.45
C GLY A 765 58.78 1.06 -51.87
N ASN A 766 58.25 -0.12 -51.51
CA ASN A 766 56.89 -0.26 -50.98
C ASN A 766 56.75 0.36 -49.57
N TRP A 767 57.76 0.22 -48.71
CA TRP A 767 57.75 0.81 -47.36
C TRP A 767 57.81 2.33 -47.37
N ALA A 768 58.57 2.93 -48.30
CA ALA A 768 58.56 4.37 -48.49
C ALA A 768 57.16 4.87 -48.91
N GLY A 769 56.49 4.16 -49.83
CA GLY A 769 55.11 4.48 -50.23
C GLY A 769 54.08 4.33 -49.11
N PHE A 770 54.22 3.33 -48.23
CA PHE A 770 53.35 3.20 -47.06
C PHE A 770 53.55 4.33 -46.05
N ILE A 771 54.79 4.77 -45.81
CA ILE A 771 55.06 5.91 -44.93
C ILE A 771 54.45 7.19 -45.51
N ASP A 772 54.55 7.38 -46.82
CA ASP A 772 53.93 8.52 -47.50
C ASP A 772 52.38 8.45 -47.36
N LYS A 773 51.76 7.27 -47.44
CA LYS A 773 50.32 7.06 -47.14
C LYS A 773 49.97 7.31 -45.67
N CYS A 774 50.84 6.91 -44.74
CA CYS A 774 50.65 7.14 -43.30
C CYS A 774 50.68 8.62 -42.92
N SER A 775 51.31 9.49 -43.72
CA SER A 775 51.34 10.93 -43.46
C SER A 775 49.99 11.62 -43.71
N THR A 776 49.13 11.01 -44.54
CA THR A 776 47.87 11.60 -45.00
C THR A 776 46.61 10.85 -44.57
N ASN A 777 46.74 9.60 -44.10
CA ASN A 777 45.64 8.77 -43.65
C ASN A 777 45.87 8.22 -42.23
N GLN A 778 45.03 8.65 -41.29
CA GLN A 778 45.04 8.20 -39.89
C GLN A 778 44.86 6.68 -39.74
N GLN A 779 44.00 6.05 -40.55
CA GLN A 779 43.72 4.62 -40.47
C GLN A 779 44.94 3.80 -40.93
N SER A 780 45.59 4.20 -42.02
CA SER A 780 46.84 3.60 -42.48
C SER A 780 47.97 3.80 -41.46
N SER A 781 48.07 5.01 -40.90
CA SER A 781 49.05 5.37 -39.87
C SER A 781 48.90 4.52 -38.60
N TYR A 782 47.67 4.32 -38.14
CA TYR A 782 47.34 3.46 -37.01
C TYR A 782 47.67 1.99 -37.28
N CYS A 783 47.23 1.46 -38.43
CA CYS A 783 47.48 0.08 -38.81
C CYS A 783 48.98 -0.22 -38.98
N PHE A 784 49.73 0.75 -39.51
CA PHE A 784 51.18 0.68 -39.63
C PHE A 784 51.87 0.55 -38.27
N ILE A 785 51.53 1.41 -37.29
CA ILE A 785 52.11 1.32 -35.93
C ILE A 785 51.70 0.00 -35.25
N MET A 786 50.45 -0.43 -35.44
CA MET A 786 49.94 -1.68 -34.88
C MET A 786 50.66 -2.92 -35.41
N LEU A 787 51.20 -2.90 -36.64
CA LEU A 787 52.07 -3.96 -37.15
C LEU A 787 53.33 -4.10 -36.29
N PHE A 788 53.96 -3.00 -35.90
CA PHE A 788 55.14 -3.01 -35.03
C PHE A 788 54.79 -3.41 -33.60
N VAL A 789 53.62 -3.03 -33.07
CA VAL A 789 53.13 -3.52 -31.77
C VAL A 789 52.87 -5.03 -31.80
N HIS A 790 52.36 -5.55 -32.92
CA HIS A 790 52.16 -6.98 -33.14
C HIS A 790 53.49 -7.74 -33.15
N GLN A 791 54.52 -7.24 -33.84
CA GLN A 791 55.86 -7.83 -33.80
C GLN A 791 56.49 -7.70 -32.41
N TYR A 792 56.26 -6.58 -31.72
CA TYR A 792 56.77 -6.32 -30.39
C TYR A 792 56.31 -7.36 -29.36
N ALA A 793 55.05 -7.79 -29.44
CA ALA A 793 54.48 -8.79 -28.53
C ALA A 793 55.27 -10.12 -28.52
N LYS A 794 55.98 -10.45 -29.61
CA LYS A 794 56.81 -11.67 -29.70
C LYS A 794 58.00 -11.66 -28.72
N PHE A 795 58.45 -10.49 -28.25
CA PHE A 795 59.52 -10.40 -27.24
C PHE A 795 59.13 -10.99 -25.88
N GLN A 796 57.84 -11.20 -25.60
CA GLN A 796 57.41 -11.95 -24.40
C GLN A 796 57.96 -13.37 -24.39
N LYS A 797 58.17 -14.01 -25.56
CA LYS A 797 58.70 -15.38 -25.69
C LYS A 797 60.22 -15.40 -25.95
N ASN A 798 60.96 -14.36 -25.53
CA ASN A 798 62.38 -14.15 -25.85
C ASN A 798 62.73 -14.26 -27.35
N ALA A 799 61.82 -13.87 -28.25
CA ALA A 799 62.12 -13.84 -29.67
C ALA A 799 63.28 -12.86 -29.97
N THR A 800 64.18 -13.24 -30.87
CA THR A 800 65.27 -12.34 -31.32
C THR A 800 64.69 -11.18 -32.16
N PRO A 801 65.30 -9.97 -32.10
CA PRO A 801 64.86 -8.84 -32.91
C PRO A 801 64.79 -9.20 -34.40
N ASN A 802 63.70 -8.81 -35.06
CA ASN A 802 63.57 -9.03 -36.49
C ASN A 802 64.44 -8.02 -37.25
N ASN A 803 65.56 -8.51 -37.80
CA ASN A 803 66.55 -7.68 -38.50
C ASN A 803 65.97 -6.98 -39.75
N LYS A 804 64.93 -7.52 -40.40
CA LYS A 804 64.25 -6.88 -41.54
C LYS A 804 63.61 -5.56 -41.11
N PHE A 805 62.78 -5.57 -40.07
CA PHE A 805 62.14 -4.37 -39.53
C PHE A 805 63.16 -3.37 -38.95
N ARG A 806 64.22 -3.86 -38.30
CA ARG A 806 65.30 -2.99 -37.80
C ARG A 806 66.00 -2.23 -38.91
N ASN A 807 66.32 -2.91 -40.01
CA ASN A 807 66.95 -2.30 -41.18
C ASN A 807 66.01 -1.27 -41.84
N ILE A 808 64.71 -1.56 -41.91
CA ILE A 808 63.70 -0.64 -42.47
C ILE A 808 63.62 0.66 -41.63
N ILE A 809 63.53 0.56 -40.30
CA ILE A 809 63.47 1.73 -39.42
C ILE A 809 64.77 2.55 -39.48
N GLN A 810 65.94 1.89 -39.60
CA GLN A 810 67.23 2.58 -39.69
C GLN A 810 67.40 3.31 -41.04
N ASN A 811 67.04 2.66 -42.15
CA ASN A 811 67.21 3.21 -43.51
C ASN A 811 66.18 4.32 -43.82
N LEU A 812 65.00 4.29 -43.22
CA LEU A 812 63.92 5.28 -43.43
C LEU A 812 63.77 6.27 -42.28
N SER A 813 64.81 6.43 -41.44
CA SER A 813 64.77 7.24 -40.22
C SER A 813 64.37 8.71 -40.46
N ALA A 814 64.82 9.32 -41.55
CA ALA A 814 64.45 10.68 -41.95
C ALA A 814 62.96 10.80 -42.29
N LYS A 815 62.45 9.91 -43.17
CA LYS A 815 61.02 9.89 -43.56
C LYS A 815 60.09 9.57 -42.39
N LEU A 816 60.49 8.65 -41.51
CA LEU A 816 59.71 8.30 -40.32
C LEU A 816 59.64 9.43 -39.31
N SER A 817 60.74 10.18 -39.15
CA SER A 817 60.77 11.35 -38.27
C SER A 817 59.91 12.49 -38.82
N GLU A 818 59.85 12.66 -40.15
CA GLU A 818 58.95 13.62 -40.79
C GLU A 818 57.47 13.21 -40.64
N CYS A 819 57.16 11.94 -40.89
CA CYS A 819 55.80 11.42 -40.80
C CYS A 819 55.27 11.40 -39.36
N PHE A 820 56.04 10.89 -38.39
CA PHE A 820 55.56 10.60 -37.03
C PHE A 820 56.18 11.46 -35.92
N GLU A 821 56.99 12.48 -36.26
CA GLU A 821 57.84 13.23 -35.31
C GLU A 821 58.91 12.35 -34.64
N PRO A 822 59.90 12.94 -33.95
CA PRO A 822 60.92 12.18 -33.24
C PRO A 822 60.36 11.18 -32.20
N ILE A 823 59.18 11.45 -31.63
CA ILE A 823 58.52 10.56 -30.66
C ILE A 823 58.01 9.27 -31.31
N GLY A 824 57.39 9.34 -32.49
CA GLY A 824 56.89 8.17 -33.18
C GLY A 824 58.02 7.32 -33.78
N TYR A 825 59.07 7.96 -34.33
CA TYR A 825 60.28 7.25 -34.76
C TYR A 825 60.94 6.48 -33.60
N LYS A 826 61.11 7.14 -32.44
CA LYS A 826 61.66 6.50 -31.24
C LYS A 826 60.80 5.33 -30.78
N LEU A 827 59.47 5.48 -30.79
CA LEU A 827 58.56 4.39 -30.43
C LEU A 827 58.75 3.18 -31.36
N LEU A 828 58.73 3.37 -32.67
CA LEU A 828 58.93 2.28 -33.65
C LEU A 828 60.30 1.60 -33.48
N SER A 829 61.34 2.39 -33.22
CA SER A 829 62.69 1.86 -32.93
C SER A 829 62.72 1.02 -31.65
N PHE A 830 62.03 1.44 -30.58
CA PHE A 830 61.92 0.66 -29.34
C PHE A 830 61.08 -0.60 -29.51
N LEU A 831 60.00 -0.55 -30.28
CA LEU A 831 59.18 -1.72 -30.62
C LEU A 831 59.99 -2.79 -31.38
N CYS A 832 60.99 -2.39 -32.17
CA CYS A 832 61.87 -3.32 -32.89
C CYS A 832 62.99 -3.93 -32.03
N ASN A 833 63.44 -3.26 -30.96
CA ASN A 833 64.62 -3.65 -30.17
C ASN A 833 64.30 -4.07 -28.73
N ASN A 834 63.01 -4.08 -28.38
CA ASN A 834 62.51 -4.08 -27.01
C ASN A 834 62.92 -2.82 -26.21
N PHE A 835 62.11 -2.45 -25.22
CA PHE A 835 62.39 -1.29 -24.39
C PHE A 835 63.51 -1.59 -23.40
N ARG A 836 64.07 -0.56 -22.75
CA ARG A 836 65.10 -0.72 -21.70
C ARG A 836 64.53 -1.42 -20.47
N GLU A 837 65.39 -2.05 -19.67
CA GLU A 837 64.97 -2.87 -18.50
C GLU A 837 64.08 -2.13 -17.50
N ASN A 838 64.34 -0.83 -17.28
CA ASN A 838 63.56 0.00 -16.34
C ASN A 838 62.30 0.63 -16.96
N CYS A 839 61.96 0.31 -18.21
CA CYS A 839 60.80 0.89 -18.89
C CYS A 839 59.54 0.05 -18.61
N TYR A 840 58.42 0.72 -18.31
CA TYR A 840 57.12 0.08 -18.15
C TYR A 840 56.78 -0.85 -19.33
N PHE A 841 57.13 -0.48 -20.56
CA PHE A 841 56.77 -1.25 -21.75
C PHE A 841 57.58 -2.54 -21.94
N ARG A 842 58.76 -2.71 -21.33
CA ARG A 842 59.66 -3.87 -21.51
C ARG A 842 58.89 -5.19 -21.36
N LEU A 843 58.96 -6.07 -22.37
CA LEU A 843 58.42 -7.42 -22.28
C LEU A 843 59.51 -8.41 -21.86
N ASN A 844 59.15 -9.36 -21.00
CA ASN A 844 59.98 -10.49 -20.57
C ASN A 844 59.14 -11.77 -20.42
N GLU A 845 59.79 -12.93 -20.39
CA GLU A 845 59.12 -14.24 -20.27
C GLU A 845 58.37 -14.46 -18.96
N LYS A 846 58.76 -13.76 -17.88
CA LYS A 846 58.19 -13.95 -16.54
C LYS A 846 56.91 -13.13 -16.30
N MET A 847 56.44 -12.37 -17.30
CA MET A 847 55.23 -11.55 -17.19
C MET A 847 53.95 -12.37 -17.23
N THR A 848 52.99 -12.02 -16.36
CA THR A 848 51.64 -12.58 -16.40
C THR A 848 50.86 -12.06 -17.62
N GLN A 849 49.80 -12.77 -18.01
CA GLN A 849 48.98 -12.34 -19.16
C GLN A 849 48.32 -10.98 -18.97
N ASP A 850 47.86 -10.66 -17.76
CA ASP A 850 47.24 -9.35 -17.48
C ASP A 850 48.24 -8.20 -17.57
N GLN A 851 49.45 -8.43 -17.08
CA GLN A 851 50.58 -7.53 -17.20
C GLN A 851 50.96 -7.25 -18.66
N LEU A 852 50.89 -8.27 -19.52
CA LEU A 852 51.09 -8.13 -20.96
C LEU A 852 49.94 -7.33 -21.61
N ARG A 853 48.68 -7.66 -21.29
CA ARG A 853 47.48 -6.98 -21.80
C ARG A 853 47.48 -5.50 -21.49
N GLN A 854 47.79 -5.10 -20.25
CA GLN A 854 47.85 -3.69 -19.84
C GLN A 854 48.89 -2.89 -20.65
N ARG A 855 50.06 -3.48 -20.92
CA ARG A 855 51.13 -2.85 -21.72
C ARG A 855 50.75 -2.72 -23.18
N LEU A 856 50.17 -3.77 -23.77
CA LEU A 856 49.71 -3.74 -25.16
C LEU A 856 48.53 -2.78 -25.35
N LEU A 857 47.65 -2.65 -24.36
CA LEU A 857 46.58 -1.65 -24.36
C LEU A 857 47.14 -0.23 -24.34
N ALA A 858 48.11 0.05 -23.47
CA ALA A 858 48.78 1.35 -23.43
C ALA A 858 49.53 1.68 -24.73
N LEU A 859 50.14 0.69 -25.38
CA LEU A 859 50.75 0.85 -26.71
C LEU A 859 49.71 1.10 -27.80
N ASN A 860 48.54 0.46 -27.72
CA ASN A 860 47.45 0.71 -28.65
C ASN A 860 46.92 2.15 -28.52
N ILE A 861 46.70 2.62 -27.30
CA ILE A 861 46.33 4.03 -27.03
C ILE A 861 47.40 4.96 -27.61
N SER A 862 48.68 4.63 -27.42
CA SER A 862 49.80 5.41 -27.99
C SER A 862 49.78 5.43 -29.53
N ALA A 863 49.43 4.31 -30.18
CA ALA A 863 49.30 4.21 -31.63
C ALA A 863 48.13 5.06 -32.15
N VAL A 864 47.00 5.12 -31.44
CA VAL A 864 45.86 5.99 -31.78
C VAL A 864 46.23 7.47 -31.66
N LEU A 865 46.91 7.84 -30.57
CA LEU A 865 47.35 9.22 -30.37
C LEU A 865 48.34 9.65 -31.44
N LEU A 866 49.32 8.81 -31.81
CA LEU A 866 50.28 9.12 -32.86
C LEU A 866 49.65 9.17 -34.25
N SER A 867 48.71 8.26 -34.55
CA SER A 867 48.05 8.22 -35.86
C SER A 867 47.18 9.44 -36.13
N SER A 868 46.66 10.07 -35.08
CA SER A 868 45.84 11.28 -35.19
C SER A 868 46.56 12.47 -35.84
N LYS A 869 47.90 12.46 -35.94
CA LYS A 869 48.68 13.44 -36.72
C LYS A 869 48.26 13.48 -38.20
N ALA A 870 47.91 12.32 -38.74
CA ALA A 870 47.48 12.15 -40.13
C ALA A 870 45.97 12.36 -40.34
N SER A 871 45.23 12.76 -39.30
CA SER A 871 43.81 13.10 -39.42
C SER A 871 43.64 14.38 -40.23
N GLN A 872 42.56 14.54 -40.99
CA GLN A 872 42.34 15.79 -41.74
C GLN A 872 41.94 16.95 -40.82
N ASN A 873 41.28 16.66 -39.70
CA ASN A 873 40.81 17.65 -38.72
C ASN A 873 41.62 17.55 -37.42
N VAL A 874 41.86 18.70 -36.77
CA VAL A 874 42.43 18.72 -35.42
C VAL A 874 41.37 18.24 -34.44
N THR A 875 41.62 17.08 -33.83
CA THR A 875 40.77 16.47 -32.80
C THR A 875 41.39 16.66 -31.42
N LEU A 876 40.60 16.51 -30.37
CA LEU A 876 41.09 16.53 -28.98
C LEU A 876 42.24 15.52 -28.76
N PHE A 877 42.17 14.35 -29.40
CA PHE A 877 43.23 13.34 -29.30
C PHE A 877 44.52 13.77 -30.02
N SER A 878 44.42 14.45 -31.16
CA SER A 878 45.60 15.01 -31.82
C SER A 878 46.23 16.14 -31.03
N SER A 879 45.41 16.95 -30.34
CA SER A 879 45.93 18.04 -29.53
C SER A 879 46.58 17.57 -28.23
N ILE A 880 46.51 16.29 -27.83
CA ILE A 880 47.26 15.80 -26.66
C ILE A 880 48.76 15.68 -26.97
N LEU A 881 49.11 15.15 -28.14
CA LEU A 881 50.51 14.92 -28.53
C LEU A 881 51.10 15.99 -29.44
N PHE A 882 50.26 16.72 -30.18
CA PHE A 882 50.69 17.68 -31.19
C PHE A 882 50.04 19.04 -30.98
N ASP A 883 50.72 20.10 -31.40
CA ASP A 883 50.18 21.46 -31.47
C ASP A 883 49.23 21.64 -32.67
N GLU A 884 48.65 22.84 -32.80
CA GLU A 884 47.77 23.18 -33.94
C GLU A 884 48.46 23.05 -35.31
N ARG A 885 49.80 23.08 -35.34
CA ARG A 885 50.63 22.88 -36.55
C ARG A 885 51.07 21.43 -36.72
N ARG A 886 50.54 20.50 -35.92
CA ARG A 886 50.82 19.06 -35.93
C ARG A 886 52.27 18.70 -35.62
N LYS A 887 52.96 19.55 -34.86
CA LYS A 887 54.32 19.32 -34.37
C LYS A 887 54.31 19.02 -32.89
N MET A 888 55.37 18.39 -32.39
CA MET A 888 55.54 18.22 -30.95
C MET A 888 55.71 19.60 -30.29
N PRO A 889 54.93 19.92 -29.24
CA PRO A 889 55.16 21.10 -28.43
C PRO A 889 56.58 21.13 -27.84
N SER A 890 57.15 22.32 -27.73
CA SER A 890 58.43 22.52 -27.03
C SER A 890 58.32 22.31 -25.52
N ASN A 891 57.15 22.60 -24.94
CA ASN A 891 56.80 22.30 -23.55
C ASN A 891 55.42 21.64 -23.48
N TYR A 892 55.38 20.35 -23.16
CA TYR A 892 54.12 19.61 -23.03
C TYR A 892 53.29 20.03 -21.82
N GLU A 893 53.90 20.54 -20.74
CA GLU A 893 53.17 20.95 -19.55
C GLU A 893 52.27 22.16 -19.85
N ASP A 894 52.82 23.17 -20.53
CA ASP A 894 52.08 24.37 -20.93
C ASP A 894 51.04 24.04 -22.02
N HIS A 895 51.39 23.15 -22.94
CA HIS A 895 50.47 22.70 -23.99
C HIS A 895 49.27 21.92 -23.44
N LEU A 896 49.46 21.04 -22.46
CA LEU A 896 48.35 20.33 -21.85
C LEU A 896 47.46 21.28 -21.03
N LYS A 897 48.04 22.31 -20.40
CA LYS A 897 47.28 23.38 -19.73
C LYS A 897 46.41 24.20 -20.70
N THR A 898 46.81 24.34 -21.96
CA THR A 898 46.00 25.04 -22.98
C THR A 898 44.94 24.14 -23.63
N VAL A 899 45.19 22.84 -23.72
CA VAL A 899 44.27 21.86 -24.33
C VAL A 899 43.15 21.44 -23.38
N PHE A 900 43.42 21.36 -22.07
CA PHE A 900 42.40 21.12 -21.04
C PHE A 900 42.11 22.44 -20.31
N LEU A 901 40.92 23.04 -20.53
CA LEU A 901 40.49 24.29 -19.90
C LEU A 901 40.77 24.33 -18.36
N PRO A 902 40.98 25.53 -17.78
CA PRO A 902 41.49 25.76 -16.43
C PRO A 902 40.42 25.52 -15.36
N GLY A 903 40.07 24.24 -15.14
CA GLY A 903 39.17 23.79 -14.06
C GLY A 903 39.72 22.61 -13.26
N LEU A 904 40.93 22.13 -13.59
CA LEU A 904 41.62 21.00 -12.94
C LEU A 904 42.86 21.44 -12.14
N ILE A 905 43.10 22.75 -11.99
CA ILE A 905 44.03 23.26 -10.99
C ILE A 905 43.29 23.21 -9.66
N SER A 906 43.55 22.16 -8.88
CA SER A 906 43.22 22.12 -7.46
C SER A 906 43.86 23.34 -6.78
N ASN A 907 43.05 24.14 -6.09
CA ASN A 907 43.49 25.09 -5.06
C ASN A 907 44.06 24.33 -3.86
N ASP A 908 45.15 23.60 -4.06
CA ASP A 908 45.94 22.98 -3.01
C ASP A 908 47.40 23.29 -3.29
N GLN A 909 47.76 24.57 -3.10
CA GLN A 909 49.11 24.95 -2.66
C GLN A 909 49.13 26.42 -2.17
N ASN A 910 49.33 26.54 -0.86
CA ASN A 910 49.77 27.70 -0.08
C ASN A 910 48.72 28.74 0.37
N THR A 911 48.51 28.74 1.70
CA THR A 911 47.96 29.78 2.61
C THR A 911 46.52 30.22 2.45
#